data_AF-A0A522FJN3-F1
#
_entry.id   AF-A0A522FJN3-F1
#
_cell.length_a   1.000
_cell.length_b   1.000
_cell.length_c   1.000
_cell.angle_alpha   90.00
_cell.angle_beta   90.00
_cell.angle_gamma   90.00
#
_symmetry.space_group_name_H-M   'P 1'
#
loop_
_entity.id
_entity.type
_entity.pdbx_description
1 polymer ?
#
loop_
_entity_poly.entity_id
_entity_poly.type
_entity_poly.pdbx_seq_one_letter_code
_entity_poly.pdbx_strand_id
1 'polypeptide(L)'
;MSFKFQYIVFILFLIAASVDVFPQAYTLDNTGGRINNNGTIKLKWGQVKNLNDTMGGRFEFLEKRNSPGIEQAVPTIVFNQLVLRYIAKKYVDSLQLSDGRRIPLTTMDSLIVADSVPFEADRQEVNAHASVFNNSRIYGSKDVRLNGNLRQQDIEGNGQYSNLNIDNPQGADIIRGGGFKINSKLELTNGELRNSAADNFNMVDSTWIVRHINGSLRNEPVFEGHVSVKYTGNGSIANTTGEIPTDSTKLLNLRNETTQGITITRNIVVNDTLYLKSPIRTEPDSNNKFILTLTTLRDPFFDGADAEIDGSFRRTLLHFDSLKIIFNNPYTWALFPDSASSFGMKELTFRIKPRTFPPIIGGDMKVKRVYQISALDGNFIPIDRINMDFGYGWRHTVSVTDTLDETQSLRSDFISLQLQKWDRGAWTDLQNPEPPQLDNLNQWAYSKQRLYSIGEYGVGLSRGGKLELSASLLLEGPYRFGSMAEDLRIKNLLPLQPPNIYPYNLDPDRQFTILSSIPDSVVDYIVIEFRRNMNDPNPAYRTCLLKMNGDVVDLDGKSPVVITKAKMDAGDYYIVVRHRNHLSIATENPVGIYPRVNGTYVDFTDPQILLGRANAVKPLGKKTDGSLLFGMIAGDVNNDGIIDNNDFVLTWDDRDYEGYLTKDINLSGIVNTRDLNFSWNNRGRSTLVP
;
A
#
# COMPACT_ATOMS: atom_id res chain seq x y z
N MET A 1 104.15 -23.29 -27.73
CA MET A 1 105.45 -22.60 -27.74
C MET A 1 105.19 -21.12 -27.93
N SER A 2 105.93 -20.26 -27.20
CA SER A 2 105.91 -18.79 -27.22
C SER A 2 104.69 -18.11 -26.56
N PHE A 3 104.76 -17.50 -25.36
CA PHE A 3 105.53 -16.35 -24.82
C PHE A 3 105.17 -14.96 -25.40
N LYS A 4 104.63 -14.14 -24.47
CA LYS A 4 105.03 -12.77 -24.07
C LYS A 4 104.53 -11.49 -24.78
N PHE A 5 104.17 -10.57 -23.86
CA PHE A 5 104.45 -9.12 -23.78
C PHE A 5 103.46 -8.17 -24.46
N GLN A 6 102.75 -7.34 -23.68
CA GLN A 6 103.12 -6.11 -22.95
C GLN A 6 103.00 -4.85 -23.84
N TYR A 7 102.30 -3.86 -23.27
CA TYR A 7 102.59 -2.41 -23.19
C TYR A 7 101.31 -1.58 -23.45
N ILE A 8 100.68 -1.04 -22.39
CA ILE A 8 100.84 0.33 -21.84
C ILE A 8 100.43 1.40 -22.85
N VAL A 9 99.40 2.21 -22.53
CA VAL A 9 99.47 3.68 -22.36
C VAL A 9 98.25 4.16 -21.55
N PHE A 10 98.54 5.15 -20.71
CA PHE A 10 97.76 5.82 -19.68
C PHE A 10 96.94 7.01 -20.26
N ILE A 11 96.03 7.55 -19.42
CA ILE A 11 95.71 8.99 -19.22
C ILE A 11 94.35 9.59 -19.73
N LEU A 12 93.65 10.12 -18.71
CA LEU A 12 92.72 11.27 -18.57
C LEU A 12 91.23 11.23 -19.00
N PHE A 13 90.39 11.17 -17.95
CA PHE A 13 89.38 12.15 -17.47
C PHE A 13 88.25 12.71 -18.36
N LEU A 14 87.03 12.43 -17.86
CA LEU A 14 85.85 13.29 -17.64
C LEU A 14 84.98 13.76 -18.84
N ILE A 15 83.75 13.22 -18.93
CA ILE A 15 82.45 13.87 -18.60
C ILE A 15 81.27 13.08 -19.21
N ALA A 16 80.30 12.79 -18.34
CA ALA A 16 78.87 12.53 -18.54
C ALA A 16 78.35 11.95 -19.88
N ALA A 17 77.88 10.70 -19.81
CA ALA A 17 76.61 10.30 -20.43
C ALA A 17 75.97 9.19 -19.57
N SER A 18 74.83 9.53 -18.96
CA SER A 18 73.89 8.59 -18.36
C SER A 18 73.37 7.64 -19.43
N VAL A 19 73.72 6.36 -19.33
CA VAL A 19 72.97 5.31 -20.01
C VAL A 19 71.99 4.75 -18.99
N ASP A 20 70.77 5.28 -19.02
CA ASP A 20 69.62 4.63 -18.39
C ASP A 20 69.41 3.29 -19.09
N VAL A 21 69.81 2.21 -18.41
CA VAL A 21 69.42 0.86 -18.78
C VAL A 21 67.96 0.69 -18.37
N PHE A 22 67.02 0.87 -19.31
CA PHE A 22 65.63 0.47 -19.12
C PHE A 22 65.55 -1.04 -18.84
N PRO A 23 65.03 -1.49 -17.68
CA PRO A 23 64.77 -2.91 -17.48
C PRO A 23 63.60 -3.36 -18.38
N GLN A 24 63.88 -4.35 -19.22
CA GLN A 24 62.91 -5.06 -20.06
C GLN A 24 61.74 -5.58 -19.19
N ALA A 25 60.51 -5.16 -19.47
CA ALA A 25 59.33 -5.68 -18.81
C ALA A 25 59.15 -7.16 -19.22
N TYR A 26 59.22 -8.08 -18.25
CA TYR A 26 58.95 -9.50 -18.50
C TYR A 26 57.43 -9.73 -18.57
N THR A 27 56.91 -10.08 -19.74
CA THR A 27 55.48 -10.42 -19.92
C THR A 27 55.30 -11.94 -19.83
N LEU A 28 54.34 -12.41 -19.02
CA LEU A 28 53.87 -13.79 -19.08
C LEU A 28 52.83 -13.89 -20.20
N ASP A 29 53.24 -14.35 -21.38
CA ASP A 29 52.40 -14.52 -22.56
C ASP A 29 52.27 -16.00 -22.92
N ASN A 30 51.04 -16.52 -23.00
CA ASN A 30 50.75 -17.89 -23.43
C ASN A 30 50.13 -17.96 -24.84
N THR A 31 50.45 -16.99 -25.70
CA THR A 31 50.09 -17.02 -27.13
C THR A 31 50.55 -18.33 -27.78
N GLY A 32 49.60 -19.13 -28.26
CA GLY A 32 49.86 -20.39 -28.96
C GLY A 32 50.12 -21.61 -28.07
N GLY A 33 49.93 -21.51 -26.75
CA GLY A 33 50.19 -22.59 -25.79
C GLY A 33 49.04 -22.86 -24.81
N ARG A 34 49.26 -23.83 -23.91
CA ARG A 34 48.39 -24.13 -22.76
C ARG A 34 49.23 -24.28 -21.49
N ILE A 35 48.91 -23.51 -20.45
CA ILE A 35 49.55 -23.65 -19.13
C ILE A 35 48.76 -24.65 -18.27
N ASN A 36 49.38 -25.77 -17.89
CA ASN A 36 48.85 -26.69 -16.87
C ASN A 36 49.59 -26.48 -15.55
N ASN A 37 49.06 -25.60 -14.69
CA ASN A 37 49.67 -25.30 -13.40
C ASN A 37 49.12 -26.20 -12.29
N ASN A 38 49.99 -27.04 -11.71
CA ASN A 38 49.71 -27.81 -10.49
C ASN A 38 50.48 -27.28 -9.27
N GLY A 39 51.30 -26.24 -9.45
CA GLY A 39 52.18 -25.68 -8.43
C GLY A 39 51.91 -24.20 -8.18
N THR A 40 52.97 -23.42 -7.92
CA THR A 40 52.86 -21.97 -7.69
C THR A 40 53.52 -21.19 -8.82
N ILE A 41 52.77 -20.27 -9.43
CA ILE A 41 53.30 -19.26 -10.36
C ILE A 41 53.38 -17.93 -9.63
N LYS A 42 54.55 -17.29 -9.67
CA LYS A 42 54.83 -16.01 -8.98
C LYS A 42 55.17 -14.93 -10.00
N LEU A 43 54.45 -13.82 -9.95
CA LEU A 43 54.55 -12.73 -10.90
C LEU A 43 54.98 -11.43 -10.23
N LYS A 44 55.99 -10.79 -10.79
CA LYS A 44 56.37 -9.40 -10.47
C LYS A 44 55.80 -8.47 -11.54
N TRP A 45 56.19 -7.20 -11.55
CA TRP A 45 55.81 -6.24 -12.59
C TRP A 45 56.12 -6.77 -13.98
N GLY A 46 55.13 -6.62 -14.85
CA GLY A 46 55.07 -7.28 -16.13
C GLY A 46 53.60 -7.50 -16.53
N GLN A 47 53.32 -7.53 -17.82
CA GLN A 47 51.98 -7.82 -18.30
C GLN A 47 51.72 -9.33 -18.27
N VAL A 48 50.46 -9.71 -18.14
CA VAL A 48 49.98 -11.07 -18.32
C VAL A 48 49.09 -11.06 -19.56
N LYS A 49 49.34 -11.97 -20.51
CA LYS A 49 48.65 -11.98 -21.79
C LYS A 49 48.27 -13.40 -22.20
N ASN A 50 47.06 -13.55 -22.75
CA ASN A 50 46.58 -14.80 -23.35
C ASN A 50 46.68 -16.04 -22.44
N LEU A 51 46.43 -15.87 -21.13
CA LEU A 51 46.29 -17.01 -20.22
C LEU A 51 45.08 -17.86 -20.62
N ASN A 52 45.10 -19.13 -20.23
CA ASN A 52 43.92 -19.97 -20.32
C ASN A 52 42.76 -19.36 -19.50
N ASP A 53 41.52 -19.62 -19.92
CA ASP A 53 40.31 -19.21 -19.17
C ASP A 53 40.26 -19.76 -17.74
N THR A 54 41.00 -20.83 -17.47
CA THR A 54 41.14 -21.43 -16.14
C THR A 54 42.60 -21.77 -15.84
N MET A 55 43.06 -21.32 -14.68
CA MET A 55 44.41 -21.53 -14.17
C MET A 55 44.34 -22.37 -12.88
N GLY A 56 44.93 -23.57 -12.93
CA GLY A 56 45.09 -24.44 -11.77
C GLY A 56 46.14 -23.95 -10.78
N GLY A 57 46.32 -24.69 -9.68
CA GLY A 57 47.35 -24.43 -8.67
C GLY A 57 47.20 -23.08 -7.97
N ARG A 58 48.33 -22.46 -7.64
CA ARG A 58 48.42 -21.18 -6.95
C ARG A 58 49.06 -20.11 -7.83
N PHE A 59 48.44 -18.92 -7.86
CA PHE A 59 48.89 -17.80 -8.66
C PHE A 59 49.12 -16.57 -7.76
N GLU A 60 50.35 -16.05 -7.74
CA GLU A 60 50.75 -14.95 -6.84
C GLU A 60 51.20 -13.71 -7.61
N PHE A 61 50.55 -12.57 -7.36
CA PHE A 61 50.98 -11.24 -7.85
C PHE A 61 51.73 -10.51 -6.74
N LEU A 62 53.03 -10.33 -6.92
CA LEU A 62 54.02 -10.06 -5.87
C LEU A 62 54.90 -8.83 -6.13
N GLU A 63 54.47 -7.84 -6.92
CA GLU A 63 55.29 -6.64 -7.13
C GLU A 63 55.42 -5.79 -5.86
N LYS A 64 56.66 -5.50 -5.47
CA LYS A 64 57.04 -4.78 -4.25
C LYS A 64 57.33 -3.31 -4.46
N ARG A 65 57.63 -2.88 -5.69
CA ARG A 65 57.95 -1.49 -6.00
C ARG A 65 56.68 -0.65 -6.00
N ASN A 66 56.69 0.42 -5.22
CA ASN A 66 55.64 1.43 -5.22
C ASN A 66 56.15 2.67 -5.95
N SER A 67 56.02 2.68 -7.26
CA SER A 67 56.37 3.81 -8.11
C SER A 67 55.23 4.11 -9.08
N PRO A 68 54.98 5.39 -9.43
CA PRO A 68 53.95 5.74 -10.42
C PRO A 68 54.09 4.91 -11.70
N GLY A 69 52.99 4.30 -12.16
CA GLY A 69 52.96 3.43 -13.34
C GLY A 69 53.34 1.96 -13.10
N ILE A 70 53.76 1.58 -11.89
CA ILE A 70 53.97 0.19 -11.50
C ILE A 70 52.69 -0.35 -10.86
N GLU A 71 51.82 -0.91 -11.71
CA GLU A 71 50.59 -1.61 -11.32
C GLU A 71 50.57 -3.01 -11.94
N GLN A 72 49.74 -3.91 -11.41
CA GLN A 72 49.51 -5.22 -12.03
C GLN A 72 48.03 -5.43 -12.34
N ALA A 73 47.74 -5.65 -13.61
CA ALA A 73 46.46 -6.18 -14.06
C ALA A 73 46.30 -7.62 -13.57
N VAL A 74 45.16 -7.91 -12.95
CA VAL A 74 44.72 -9.27 -12.60
C VAL A 74 43.67 -9.68 -13.64
N PRO A 75 43.99 -10.59 -14.57
CA PRO A 75 43.09 -10.97 -15.66
C PRO A 75 41.78 -11.56 -15.14
N THR A 76 40.66 -11.23 -15.77
CA THR A 76 39.34 -11.79 -15.44
C THR A 76 39.18 -13.20 -16.02
N ILE A 77 39.76 -14.17 -15.33
CA ILE A 77 39.69 -15.61 -15.62
C ILE A 77 39.37 -16.37 -14.33
N VAL A 78 39.33 -17.71 -14.40
CA VAL A 78 39.18 -18.56 -13.24
C VAL A 78 40.56 -18.94 -12.69
N PHE A 79 40.84 -18.59 -11.45
CA PHE A 79 42.00 -19.08 -10.69
C PHE A 79 41.55 -20.15 -9.69
N ASN A 80 42.38 -21.17 -9.46
CA ASN A 80 42.15 -22.06 -8.33
C ASN A 80 42.46 -21.34 -7.00
N GLN A 81 43.72 -20.97 -6.75
CA GLN A 81 44.10 -20.03 -5.68
C GLN A 81 44.70 -18.75 -6.26
N LEU A 82 44.22 -17.58 -5.82
CA LEU A 82 44.75 -16.28 -6.20
C LEU A 82 45.27 -15.53 -4.98
N VAL A 83 46.52 -15.04 -5.07
CA VAL A 83 47.19 -14.33 -4.00
C VAL A 83 47.72 -13.00 -4.49
N LEU A 84 47.28 -11.92 -3.85
CA LEU A 84 47.68 -10.55 -4.13
C LEU A 84 48.44 -10.03 -2.91
N ARG A 85 49.70 -9.64 -3.09
CA ARG A 85 50.56 -9.17 -2.00
C ARG A 85 51.41 -7.96 -2.40
N TYR A 86 51.97 -7.38 -1.35
CA TYR A 86 52.85 -6.21 -1.34
C TYR A 86 52.21 -4.92 -1.85
N ILE A 87 52.99 -3.85 -1.85
CA ILE A 87 52.47 -2.48 -1.90
C ILE A 87 52.08 -1.96 -3.30
N ALA A 88 52.44 -2.65 -4.38
CA ALA A 88 52.07 -2.20 -5.73
C ALA A 88 50.57 -2.45 -5.98
N LYS A 89 49.86 -1.45 -6.50
CA LYS A 89 48.43 -1.56 -6.81
C LYS A 89 48.15 -2.73 -7.75
N LYS A 90 47.10 -3.48 -7.43
CA LYS A 90 46.50 -4.50 -8.29
C LYS A 90 45.15 -4.00 -8.73
N TYR A 91 44.74 -4.32 -9.95
CA TYR A 91 43.39 -4.01 -10.41
C TYR A 91 42.82 -5.18 -11.18
N VAL A 92 41.52 -5.41 -11.03
CA VAL A 92 40.78 -6.33 -11.87
C VAL A 92 40.81 -5.78 -13.29
N ASP A 93 41.37 -6.56 -14.21
CA ASP A 93 41.35 -6.19 -15.63
C ASP A 93 39.92 -6.33 -16.20
N SER A 94 39.73 -6.06 -17.49
CA SER A 94 38.48 -6.40 -18.16
C SER A 94 38.76 -7.13 -19.45
N LEU A 95 38.74 -8.46 -19.40
CA LEU A 95 38.63 -9.26 -20.62
C LEU A 95 37.18 -9.26 -21.06
N GLN A 96 36.98 -8.87 -22.31
CA GLN A 96 35.72 -9.00 -23.00
C GLN A 96 35.85 -10.19 -23.96
N LEU A 97 34.92 -11.14 -23.85
CA LEU A 97 34.78 -12.20 -24.82
C LEU A 97 34.42 -11.62 -26.19
N SER A 98 34.64 -12.40 -27.25
CA SER A 98 34.32 -12.00 -28.63
C SER A 98 32.84 -11.66 -28.85
N ASP A 99 31.95 -12.15 -27.98
CA ASP A 99 30.51 -11.87 -27.96
C ASP A 99 30.12 -10.63 -27.15
N GLY A 100 31.11 -9.88 -26.63
CA GLY A 100 30.89 -8.69 -25.82
C GLY A 100 30.65 -8.97 -24.33
N ARG A 101 30.50 -10.24 -23.92
CA ARG A 101 30.31 -10.61 -22.52
C ARG A 101 31.61 -10.39 -21.76
N ARG A 102 31.53 -9.76 -20.61
CA ARG A 102 32.69 -9.63 -19.71
C ARG A 102 32.64 -10.74 -18.66
N ILE A 103 33.78 -11.30 -18.34
CA ILE A 103 33.90 -12.40 -17.36
C ILE A 103 34.29 -11.80 -16.00
N PRO A 104 33.75 -12.26 -14.87
CA PRO A 104 34.24 -11.86 -13.55
C PRO A 104 35.56 -12.56 -13.22
N LEU A 105 36.41 -11.90 -12.44
CA LEU A 105 37.57 -12.56 -11.84
C LEU A 105 37.06 -13.61 -10.86
N THR A 106 37.40 -14.89 -11.03
CA THR A 106 36.84 -15.97 -10.20
C THR A 106 37.93 -16.75 -9.47
N THR A 107 37.74 -17.07 -8.20
CA THR A 107 38.61 -17.96 -7.42
C THR A 107 37.85 -19.19 -6.92
N MET A 108 38.35 -20.39 -7.21
CA MET A 108 37.68 -21.65 -6.86
C MET A 108 37.96 -22.12 -5.42
N ASP A 109 39.17 -21.91 -4.90
CA ASP A 109 39.61 -22.40 -3.59
C ASP A 109 39.92 -21.26 -2.60
N SER A 110 40.68 -20.24 -3.03
CA SER A 110 40.92 -19.09 -2.15
C SER A 110 41.28 -17.81 -2.88
N LEU A 111 40.79 -16.69 -2.33
CA LEU A 111 41.22 -15.33 -2.62
C LEU A 111 41.98 -14.78 -1.41
N ILE A 112 43.26 -14.46 -1.58
CA ILE A 112 44.13 -13.94 -0.51
C ILE A 112 44.65 -12.57 -0.90
N VAL A 113 44.26 -11.53 -0.17
CA VAL A 113 44.66 -10.13 -0.39
C VAL A 113 45.38 -9.60 0.85
N ALA A 114 46.70 -9.46 0.79
CA ALA A 114 47.54 -9.25 2.00
C ALA A 114 48.68 -8.24 1.79
N ASP A 115 49.39 -7.94 2.88
CA ASP A 115 50.51 -6.99 2.94
C ASP A 115 50.17 -5.56 2.47
N SER A 116 48.98 -5.07 2.84
CA SER A 116 48.51 -3.71 2.52
C SER A 116 48.41 -3.41 1.02
N VAL A 117 48.21 -4.43 0.19
CA VAL A 117 48.04 -4.26 -1.26
C VAL A 117 46.75 -3.47 -1.57
N PRO A 118 46.81 -2.37 -2.33
CA PRO A 118 45.60 -1.76 -2.87
C PRO A 118 45.08 -2.64 -4.01
N PHE A 119 43.84 -3.14 -3.88
CA PHE A 119 43.20 -3.95 -4.92
C PHE A 119 41.93 -3.26 -5.44
N GLU A 120 41.94 -2.87 -6.71
CA GLU A 120 40.86 -2.14 -7.37
C GLU A 120 39.91 -3.07 -8.13
N ALA A 121 38.64 -3.08 -7.75
CA ALA A 121 37.54 -3.82 -8.37
C ALA A 121 36.51 -2.84 -8.99
N ASP A 122 36.93 -2.07 -9.99
CA ASP A 122 36.04 -1.15 -10.72
C ASP A 122 35.55 -1.71 -12.05
N ARG A 123 36.41 -2.47 -12.74
CA ARG A 123 36.13 -2.92 -14.11
C ARG A 123 35.23 -4.14 -14.15
N GLN A 124 35.39 -5.04 -13.17
CA GLN A 124 34.60 -6.25 -13.03
C GLN A 124 34.45 -6.77 -11.59
N GLU A 125 33.42 -7.60 -11.39
CA GLU A 125 33.16 -8.32 -10.13
C GLU A 125 34.26 -9.35 -9.83
N VAL A 126 34.48 -9.58 -8.53
CA VAL A 126 35.39 -10.60 -8.02
C VAL A 126 34.55 -11.69 -7.34
N ASN A 127 34.46 -12.86 -7.97
CA ASN A 127 33.72 -14.01 -7.47
C ASN A 127 34.64 -14.94 -6.69
N ALA A 128 34.33 -15.20 -5.43
CA ALA A 128 34.98 -16.21 -4.62
C ALA A 128 34.02 -17.37 -4.37
N HIS A 129 34.41 -18.58 -4.76
CA HIS A 129 33.62 -19.79 -4.54
C HIS A 129 34.00 -20.54 -3.24
N ALA A 130 35.05 -20.09 -2.54
CA ALA A 130 35.55 -20.67 -1.30
C ALA A 130 36.13 -19.54 -0.40
N SER A 131 37.15 -19.80 0.41
CA SER A 131 37.58 -18.90 1.49
C SER A 131 38.18 -17.58 0.97
N VAL A 132 37.87 -16.48 1.65
CA VAL A 132 38.42 -15.15 1.37
C VAL A 132 39.22 -14.67 2.58
N PHE A 133 40.51 -14.39 2.39
CA PHE A 133 41.37 -13.73 3.36
C PHE A 133 41.72 -12.32 2.86
N ASN A 134 41.37 -11.29 3.63
CA ASN A 134 41.69 -9.91 3.29
C ASN A 134 42.25 -9.14 4.49
N ASN A 135 43.55 -8.82 4.43
CA ASN A 135 44.25 -7.91 5.35
C ASN A 135 44.69 -6.61 4.64
N SER A 136 44.04 -6.26 3.54
CA SER A 136 44.38 -5.08 2.73
C SER A 136 43.13 -4.32 2.29
N ARG A 137 43.30 -3.32 1.42
CA ARG A 137 42.19 -2.48 0.94
C ARG A 137 41.71 -2.96 -0.43
N ILE A 138 40.51 -3.53 -0.48
CA ILE A 138 39.78 -3.79 -1.73
C ILE A 138 38.78 -2.65 -1.94
N TYR A 139 38.92 -1.92 -3.03
CA TYR A 139 38.10 -0.74 -3.32
C TYR A 139 37.57 -0.74 -4.76
N GLY A 140 36.50 0.00 -5.01
CA GLY A 140 35.89 0.11 -6.33
C GLY A 140 34.37 -0.02 -6.29
N SER A 141 33.75 0.13 -7.45
CA SER A 141 32.29 0.12 -7.65
C SER A 141 31.68 -1.28 -7.80
N LYS A 142 32.50 -2.34 -7.95
CA LYS A 142 32.03 -3.73 -8.06
C LYS A 142 32.15 -4.47 -6.74
N ASP A 143 31.41 -5.56 -6.65
CA ASP A 143 31.37 -6.41 -5.46
C ASP A 143 32.55 -7.38 -5.44
N VAL A 144 33.08 -7.63 -4.24
CA VAL A 144 33.64 -8.94 -3.91
C VAL A 144 32.47 -9.82 -3.49
N ARG A 145 32.14 -10.82 -4.31
CA ARG A 145 31.00 -11.69 -4.11
C ARG A 145 31.43 -13.08 -3.64
N LEU A 146 30.90 -13.52 -2.51
CA LEU A 146 31.04 -14.90 -2.03
C LEU A 146 29.83 -15.69 -2.57
N ASN A 147 30.05 -16.42 -3.66
CA ASN A 147 29.00 -17.12 -4.41
C ASN A 147 29.30 -18.60 -4.66
N GLY A 148 30.04 -19.23 -3.74
CA GLY A 148 30.06 -20.70 -3.66
C GLY A 148 28.65 -21.21 -3.36
N ASN A 149 28.28 -22.39 -3.86
CA ASN A 149 26.92 -22.92 -3.69
C ASN A 149 26.85 -24.32 -3.05
N LEU A 150 27.99 -24.99 -2.88
CA LEU A 150 28.05 -26.36 -2.36
C LEU A 150 28.24 -26.42 -0.84
N ARG A 151 28.89 -25.43 -0.24
CA ARG A 151 29.27 -25.38 1.17
C ARG A 151 29.31 -23.94 1.65
N GLN A 152 29.27 -23.75 2.97
CA GLN A 152 29.56 -22.45 3.58
C GLN A 152 30.97 -21.96 3.25
N GLN A 153 31.14 -20.66 3.17
CA GLN A 153 32.43 -20.01 2.91
C GLN A 153 32.96 -19.28 4.13
N ASP A 154 34.27 -19.33 4.32
CA ASP A 154 34.94 -18.56 5.37
C ASP A 154 35.38 -17.19 4.84
N ILE A 155 35.16 -16.15 5.64
CA ILE A 155 35.74 -14.83 5.44
C ILE A 155 36.57 -14.44 6.66
N GLU A 156 37.80 -13.99 6.42
CA GLU A 156 38.73 -13.60 7.49
C GLU A 156 39.64 -12.44 7.10
N GLY A 157 40.24 -11.84 8.13
CA GLY A 157 41.17 -10.74 8.03
C GLY A 157 40.59 -9.39 8.44
N ASN A 158 41.48 -8.41 8.62
CA ASN A 158 41.20 -7.07 9.14
C ASN A 158 41.29 -5.96 8.08
N GLY A 159 41.13 -6.33 6.80
CA GLY A 159 41.19 -5.45 5.65
C GLY A 159 39.94 -4.58 5.47
N GLN A 160 39.76 -4.06 4.26
CA GLN A 160 38.62 -3.23 3.88
C GLN A 160 38.01 -3.73 2.58
N TYR A 161 36.69 -3.62 2.48
CA TYR A 161 35.90 -3.85 1.28
C TYR A 161 35.08 -2.58 0.99
N SER A 162 35.13 -2.05 -0.24
CA SER A 162 34.12 -1.07 -0.67
C SER A 162 32.74 -1.73 -0.70
N ASN A 163 32.60 -2.81 -1.46
CA ASN A 163 31.37 -3.58 -1.56
C ASN A 163 31.64 -5.07 -1.30
N LEU A 164 30.90 -5.66 -0.37
CA LEU A 164 30.92 -7.09 -0.08
C LEU A 164 29.53 -7.66 -0.34
N ASN A 165 29.45 -8.77 -1.08
CA ASN A 165 28.19 -9.42 -1.40
C ASN A 165 28.21 -10.89 -0.97
N ILE A 166 27.24 -11.30 -0.15
CA ILE A 166 27.04 -12.67 0.28
C ILE A 166 25.92 -13.28 -0.56
N ASP A 167 26.28 -14.21 -1.43
CA ASP A 167 25.39 -14.87 -2.40
C ASP A 167 25.61 -16.39 -2.37
N ASN A 168 25.59 -16.96 -1.18
CA ASN A 168 25.83 -18.38 -0.95
C ASN A 168 24.67 -18.97 -0.15
N PRO A 169 23.84 -19.88 -0.71
CA PRO A 169 22.69 -20.46 0.00
C PRO A 169 23.06 -21.23 1.29
N GLN A 170 24.31 -21.69 1.43
CA GLN A 170 24.83 -22.33 2.64
C GLN A 170 25.38 -21.32 3.67
N GLY A 171 25.44 -20.04 3.30
CA GLY A 171 25.92 -18.93 4.13
C GLY A 171 27.44 -18.72 4.09
N ALA A 172 27.89 -17.71 4.83
CA ALA A 172 29.29 -17.38 5.02
C ALA A 172 29.59 -17.14 6.51
N ASP A 173 30.74 -17.61 6.98
CA ASP A 173 31.19 -17.53 8.36
C ASP A 173 32.34 -16.55 8.49
N ILE A 174 32.18 -15.54 9.36
CA ILE A 174 33.31 -14.73 9.79
C ILE A 174 34.10 -15.53 10.81
N ILE A 175 35.40 -15.68 10.56
CA ILE A 175 36.28 -16.47 11.43
C ILE A 175 37.54 -15.70 11.82
N ARG A 176 38.22 -16.21 12.86
CA ARG A 176 39.54 -15.74 13.34
C ARG A 176 39.58 -14.25 13.69
N GLY A 177 38.54 -13.77 14.36
CA GLY A 177 38.40 -12.41 14.87
C GLY A 177 37.72 -11.44 13.90
N GLY A 178 37.67 -11.76 12.61
CA GLY A 178 37.20 -10.82 11.59
C GLY A 178 37.92 -9.46 11.68
N GLY A 179 37.15 -8.40 11.86
CA GLY A 179 37.63 -7.03 12.07
C GLY A 179 37.82 -6.25 10.77
N PHE A 180 37.44 -6.82 9.63
CA PHE A 180 37.42 -6.08 8.37
C PHE A 180 36.36 -4.98 8.39
N LYS A 181 36.56 -3.97 7.54
CA LYS A 181 35.65 -2.84 7.37
C LYS A 181 34.92 -2.92 6.04
N ILE A 182 33.65 -2.52 6.04
CA ILE A 182 32.87 -2.27 4.84
C ILE A 182 32.70 -0.76 4.71
N ASN A 183 33.18 -0.20 3.61
CA ASN A 183 33.25 1.25 3.41
C ASN A 183 32.11 1.81 2.55
N SER A 184 31.30 0.97 1.91
CA SER A 184 30.20 1.45 1.07
C SER A 184 28.95 0.58 1.18
N LYS A 185 29.03 -0.72 0.87
CA LYS A 185 27.84 -1.59 0.83
C LYS A 185 28.13 -3.00 1.30
N LEU A 186 27.29 -3.51 2.19
CA LEU A 186 27.07 -4.93 2.42
C LEU A 186 25.80 -5.35 1.67
N GLU A 187 25.91 -6.30 0.76
CA GLU A 187 24.78 -6.91 0.07
C GLU A 187 24.61 -8.36 0.52
N LEU A 188 23.38 -8.72 0.90
CA LEU A 188 23.00 -10.05 1.38
C LEU A 188 21.99 -10.61 0.37
N THR A 189 22.51 -11.23 -0.68
CA THR A 189 21.71 -11.77 -1.80
C THR A 189 21.09 -13.11 -1.43
N ASN A 190 21.88 -14.02 -0.86
CA ASN A 190 21.45 -15.38 -0.55
C ASN A 190 22.26 -15.98 0.61
N GLY A 191 21.58 -16.65 1.54
CA GLY A 191 22.14 -17.24 2.74
C GLY A 191 22.39 -16.27 3.89
N GLU A 192 22.91 -16.83 4.99
CA GLU A 192 23.19 -16.10 6.22
C GLU A 192 24.67 -15.70 6.29
N LEU A 193 24.97 -14.41 6.52
CA LEU A 193 26.27 -13.98 7.01
C LEU A 193 26.31 -14.17 8.52
N ARG A 194 27.17 -15.07 8.98
CA ARG A 194 27.27 -15.51 10.37
C ARG A 194 28.47 -14.86 11.03
N ASN A 195 28.18 -13.87 11.86
CA ASN A 195 29.13 -13.20 12.74
C ASN A 195 28.82 -13.51 14.21
N SER A 196 29.75 -13.19 15.11
CA SER A 196 29.61 -13.30 16.56
C SER A 196 30.24 -12.08 17.24
N ALA A 197 30.19 -11.99 18.57
CA ALA A 197 30.91 -10.94 19.29
C ALA A 197 32.43 -11.05 19.14
N ALA A 198 32.97 -12.26 18.97
CA ALA A 198 34.40 -12.51 18.79
C ALA A 198 34.82 -12.40 17.32
N ASP A 199 33.96 -12.84 16.41
CA ASP A 199 34.19 -12.82 14.96
C ASP A 199 33.19 -11.86 14.30
N ASN A 200 33.47 -10.55 14.40
CA ASN A 200 32.60 -9.49 13.88
C ASN A 200 33.31 -8.63 12.83
N PHE A 201 32.60 -7.64 12.30
CA PHE A 201 33.10 -6.69 11.31
C PHE A 201 32.53 -5.30 11.55
N ASN A 202 33.11 -4.30 10.89
CA ASN A 202 32.74 -2.91 11.03
C ASN A 202 32.05 -2.40 9.77
N MET A 203 30.91 -1.75 9.96
CA MET A 203 30.28 -0.89 8.96
C MET A 203 30.77 0.55 9.20
N VAL A 204 31.48 1.12 8.24
CA VAL A 204 31.95 2.52 8.32
C VAL A 204 30.74 3.47 8.26
N ASP A 205 30.92 4.71 8.71
CA ASP A 205 29.89 5.76 8.57
C ASP A 205 29.41 5.90 7.12
N SER A 206 28.12 6.21 6.97
CA SER A 206 27.45 6.46 5.70
C SER A 206 27.40 5.25 4.74
N THR A 207 27.32 4.04 5.30
CA THR A 207 27.25 2.78 4.54
C THR A 207 25.81 2.30 4.30
N TRP A 208 25.67 1.34 3.37
CA TRP A 208 24.42 0.66 3.07
C TRP A 208 24.48 -0.82 3.42
N ILE A 209 23.38 -1.34 3.97
CA ILE A 209 23.08 -2.77 4.00
C ILE A 209 21.89 -3.01 3.08
N VAL A 210 22.07 -3.83 2.05
CA VAL A 210 21.00 -4.27 1.14
C VAL A 210 20.72 -5.74 1.39
N ARG A 211 19.53 -6.06 1.90
CA ARG A 211 19.11 -7.44 2.17
C ARG A 211 18.02 -7.87 1.22
N HIS A 212 18.30 -8.93 0.47
CA HIS A 212 17.31 -9.63 -0.34
C HIS A 212 16.53 -10.64 0.51
N ILE A 213 15.35 -11.06 0.06
CA ILE A 213 14.49 -12.01 0.79
C ILE A 213 15.17 -13.34 1.18
N ASN A 214 16.19 -13.77 0.41
CA ASN A 214 16.92 -15.02 0.67
C ASN A 214 18.22 -14.79 1.47
N GLY A 215 18.57 -13.53 1.74
CA GLY A 215 19.75 -13.16 2.53
C GLY A 215 19.40 -12.86 3.98
N SER A 216 20.39 -12.94 4.87
CA SER A 216 20.27 -12.48 6.27
C SER A 216 21.63 -12.21 6.91
N LEU A 217 21.63 -11.35 7.93
CA LEU A 217 22.77 -11.12 8.82
C LEU A 217 22.43 -11.59 10.24
N ARG A 218 23.24 -12.47 10.80
CA ARG A 218 22.97 -13.12 12.09
C ARG A 218 22.94 -12.12 13.24
N ASN A 219 24.03 -11.39 13.46
CA ASN A 219 24.21 -10.48 14.58
C ASN A 219 24.56 -9.07 14.08
N GLU A 220 24.30 -8.07 14.93
CA GLU A 220 24.63 -6.67 14.64
C GLU A 220 26.14 -6.48 14.42
N PRO A 221 26.57 -5.85 13.31
CA PRO A 221 27.96 -5.47 13.12
C PRO A 221 28.30 -4.23 13.96
N VAL A 222 29.58 -3.90 14.04
CA VAL A 222 29.99 -2.65 14.70
C VAL A 222 29.72 -1.47 13.74
N PHE A 223 28.77 -0.60 14.08
CA PHE A 223 28.49 0.62 13.31
C PHE A 223 29.39 1.78 13.78
N GLU A 224 30.40 2.14 12.99
CA GLU A 224 31.29 3.27 13.30
C GLU A 224 30.52 4.61 13.24
N GLY A 225 29.49 4.69 12.41
CA GLY A 225 28.62 5.86 12.25
C GLY A 225 27.23 5.47 11.74
N HIS A 226 26.65 6.28 10.87
CA HIS A 226 25.32 6.05 10.32
C HIS A 226 25.30 4.91 9.30
N VAL A 227 24.19 4.19 9.23
CA VAL A 227 23.92 3.16 8.23
C VAL A 227 22.53 3.38 7.62
N SER A 228 22.39 3.02 6.35
CA SER A 228 21.10 2.93 5.66
C SER A 228 20.78 1.48 5.33
N VAL A 229 19.53 1.06 5.51
CA VAL A 229 19.10 -0.32 5.29
C VAL A 229 18.03 -0.37 4.20
N LYS A 230 18.21 -1.26 3.23
CA LYS A 230 17.25 -1.54 2.16
C LYS A 230 16.89 -3.03 2.17
N TYR A 231 15.60 -3.32 2.25
CA TYR A 231 15.04 -4.64 2.04
C TYR A 231 14.45 -4.75 0.63
N THR A 232 14.71 -5.84 -0.09
CA THR A 232 14.29 -6.00 -1.50
C THR A 232 14.00 -7.45 -1.87
N GLY A 233 13.30 -7.67 -2.98
CA GLY A 233 13.00 -9.00 -3.53
C GLY A 233 11.52 -9.37 -3.52
N ASN A 234 11.17 -10.47 -4.19
CA ASN A 234 9.79 -10.93 -4.32
C ASN A 234 9.39 -11.88 -3.19
N GLY A 235 8.75 -11.35 -2.15
CA GLY A 235 8.32 -12.10 -0.98
C GLY A 235 8.24 -11.21 0.26
N SER A 236 8.20 -11.84 1.43
CA SER A 236 8.26 -11.16 2.73
C SER A 236 9.54 -11.52 3.49
N ILE A 237 9.97 -10.63 4.39
CA ILE A 237 11.02 -10.92 5.36
C ILE A 237 10.36 -11.02 6.74
N ALA A 238 10.25 -12.25 7.24
CA ALA A 238 9.52 -12.55 8.46
C ALA A 238 10.16 -11.94 9.72
N ASN A 239 11.48 -11.70 9.71
CA ASN A 239 12.21 -11.13 10.84
C ASN A 239 13.39 -10.29 10.36
N THR A 240 13.43 -9.01 10.74
CA THR A 240 14.66 -8.21 10.70
C THR A 240 15.66 -8.74 11.72
N THR A 241 16.95 -8.74 11.41
CA THR A 241 18.00 -9.32 12.27
C THR A 241 19.12 -8.31 12.53
N GLY A 242 20.38 -8.68 12.32
CA GLY A 242 21.55 -7.85 12.62
C GLY A 242 21.71 -6.61 11.73
N GLU A 243 20.89 -6.43 10.70
CA GLU A 243 21.04 -5.28 9.79
C GLU A 243 20.60 -3.96 10.42
N ILE A 244 19.69 -4.01 11.39
CA ILE A 244 19.17 -2.84 12.08
C ILE A 244 20.05 -2.52 13.30
N PRO A 245 20.53 -1.28 13.47
CA PRO A 245 21.25 -0.89 14.68
C PRO A 245 20.39 -0.96 15.96
N THR A 246 20.99 -1.36 17.08
CA THR A 246 20.38 -1.20 18.42
C THR A 246 20.44 0.23 18.91
N ASP A 247 21.49 0.97 18.56
CA ASP A 247 21.63 2.39 18.86
C ASP A 247 20.68 3.23 17.98
N SER A 248 19.75 3.92 18.63
CA SER A 248 18.71 4.74 18.00
C SER A 248 19.24 5.88 17.13
N THR A 249 20.52 6.25 17.25
CA THR A 249 21.12 7.35 16.48
C THR A 249 21.70 6.91 15.14
N LYS A 250 21.83 5.60 14.89
CA LYS A 250 22.65 5.08 13.79
C LYS A 250 21.89 4.81 12.50
N LEU A 251 20.61 4.43 12.57
CA LEU A 251 19.83 4.13 11.37
C LEU A 251 19.35 5.43 10.72
N LEU A 252 19.93 5.77 9.57
CA LEU A 252 19.60 6.98 8.84
C LEU A 252 18.36 6.77 7.96
N ASN A 253 18.42 5.78 7.06
CA ASN A 253 17.33 5.48 6.12
C ASN A 253 16.87 4.04 6.26
N LEU A 254 15.56 3.83 6.18
CA LEU A 254 14.94 2.51 6.06
C LEU A 254 14.08 2.46 4.80
N ARG A 255 14.46 1.59 3.86
CA ARG A 255 13.73 1.36 2.61
C ARG A 255 13.20 -0.06 2.56
N ASN A 256 11.88 -0.24 2.51
CA ASN A 256 11.26 -1.52 2.21
C ASN A 256 10.76 -1.55 0.76
N GLU A 257 11.45 -2.30 -0.10
CA GLU A 257 11.12 -2.53 -1.51
C GLU A 257 10.72 -3.99 -1.80
N THR A 258 10.45 -4.78 -0.75
CA THR A 258 9.91 -6.13 -0.92
C THR A 258 8.48 -6.10 -1.46
N THR A 259 7.98 -7.20 -2.01
CA THR A 259 6.60 -7.27 -2.54
C THR A 259 5.54 -7.60 -1.47
N GLN A 260 5.88 -8.27 -0.35
CA GLN A 260 4.92 -8.68 0.69
C GLN A 260 5.22 -8.12 2.09
N GLY A 261 6.23 -7.28 2.22
CA GLY A 261 6.55 -6.56 3.44
C GLY A 261 7.59 -7.21 4.34
N ILE A 262 7.97 -6.49 5.38
CA ILE A 262 8.91 -6.93 6.42
C ILE A 262 8.24 -6.90 7.78
N THR A 263 8.75 -7.67 8.73
CA THR A 263 8.35 -7.61 10.14
C THR A 263 9.54 -7.29 11.01
N ILE A 264 9.42 -6.22 11.81
CA ILE A 264 10.45 -5.80 12.75
C ILE A 264 10.33 -6.59 14.05
N THR A 265 11.47 -6.84 14.69
CA THR A 265 11.60 -7.73 15.86
C THR A 265 12.01 -6.99 17.14
N ARG A 266 12.06 -5.65 17.08
CA ARG A 266 12.39 -4.75 18.19
C ARG A 266 11.92 -3.34 17.85
N ASN A 267 11.95 -2.43 18.83
CA ASN A 267 11.78 -1.00 18.57
C ASN A 267 12.90 -0.51 17.64
N ILE A 268 12.54 0.33 16.67
CA ILE A 268 13.49 0.88 15.69
C ILE A 268 13.30 2.40 15.58
N VAL A 269 14.39 3.11 15.34
CA VAL A 269 14.40 4.57 15.16
C VAL A 269 15.04 4.89 13.83
N VAL A 270 14.32 5.58 12.95
CA VAL A 270 14.79 6.03 11.63
C VAL A 270 15.00 7.54 11.69
N ASN A 271 16.18 8.01 11.30
CA ASN A 271 16.60 9.39 11.53
C ASN A 271 16.46 10.35 10.32
N ASP A 272 16.22 9.84 9.11
CA ASP A 272 16.01 10.69 7.93
C ASP A 272 14.89 10.22 7.01
N THR A 273 15.05 9.09 6.31
CA THR A 273 14.05 8.68 5.30
C THR A 273 13.44 7.32 5.60
N LEU A 274 12.12 7.27 5.63
CA LEU A 274 11.33 6.04 5.69
C LEU A 274 10.57 5.86 4.37
N TYR A 275 10.90 4.82 3.63
CA TYR A 275 10.30 4.50 2.33
C TYR A 275 9.69 3.10 2.39
N LEU A 276 8.46 2.94 1.90
CA LEU A 276 7.74 1.67 1.89
C LEU A 276 7.02 1.46 0.55
N LYS A 277 7.32 0.34 -0.12
CA LYS A 277 6.54 -0.18 -1.25
C LYS A 277 5.53 -1.27 -0.82
N SER A 278 5.73 -1.83 0.37
CA SER A 278 4.88 -2.88 0.96
C SER A 278 4.88 -2.74 2.49
N PRO A 279 4.05 -3.50 3.22
CA PRO A 279 3.88 -3.28 4.65
C PRO A 279 5.16 -3.39 5.49
N ILE A 280 5.32 -2.53 6.49
CA ILE A 280 6.24 -2.77 7.62
C ILE A 280 5.38 -3.15 8.82
N ARG A 281 5.55 -4.37 9.33
CA ARG A 281 4.80 -4.91 10.48
C ARG A 281 5.61 -4.74 11.75
N THR A 282 4.99 -4.13 12.75
CA THR A 282 5.62 -3.83 14.05
C THR A 282 5.21 -4.79 15.15
N GLU A 283 4.34 -5.75 14.83
CA GLU A 283 3.84 -6.75 15.76
C GLU A 283 3.95 -8.12 15.10
N PRO A 284 5.03 -8.88 15.34
CA PRO A 284 5.20 -10.22 14.76
C PRO A 284 4.15 -11.21 15.27
N ASP A 285 3.58 -10.97 16.45
CA ASP A 285 2.54 -11.77 17.07
C ASP A 285 1.69 -10.93 18.05
N SER A 286 0.76 -11.56 18.77
CA SER A 286 -0.13 -10.88 19.72
C SER A 286 0.56 -10.38 21.00
N ASN A 287 1.71 -10.94 21.35
CA ASN A 287 2.44 -10.68 22.59
C ASN A 287 3.53 -9.63 22.41
N ASN A 288 4.12 -9.57 21.22
CA ASN A 288 5.23 -8.69 20.89
C ASN A 288 4.73 -7.49 20.10
N LYS A 289 4.82 -6.30 20.71
CA LYS A 289 4.45 -5.03 20.10
C LYS A 289 5.63 -4.08 20.12
N PHE A 290 6.20 -3.83 18.94
CA PHE A 290 7.31 -2.90 18.77
C PHE A 290 6.84 -1.59 18.16
N ILE A 291 7.70 -0.58 18.24
CA ILE A 291 7.43 0.76 17.74
C ILE A 291 8.47 1.11 16.69
N LEU A 292 8.01 1.47 15.50
CA LEU A 292 8.81 2.17 14.51
C LEU A 292 8.71 3.67 14.78
N THR A 293 9.84 4.31 15.07
CA THR A 293 9.92 5.74 15.36
C THR A 293 10.61 6.46 14.20
N LEU A 294 10.07 7.60 13.80
CA LEU A 294 10.69 8.51 12.83
C LEU A 294 10.95 9.86 13.49
N THR A 295 12.22 10.31 13.49
CA THR A 295 12.70 11.48 14.24
C THR A 295 12.92 12.73 13.36
N THR A 296 12.45 12.68 12.11
CA THR A 296 12.53 13.78 11.14
C THR A 296 11.15 14.40 10.85
N LEU A 297 11.15 15.61 10.28
CA LEU A 297 9.94 16.26 9.76
C LEU A 297 9.48 15.66 8.43
N ARG A 298 10.35 14.94 7.70
CA ARG A 298 9.94 14.31 6.44
C ARG A 298 8.89 13.23 6.71
N ASP A 299 7.82 13.26 5.92
CA ASP A 299 6.81 12.23 5.98
C ASP A 299 7.31 10.91 5.37
N PRO A 300 6.77 9.76 5.82
CA PRO A 300 7.03 8.48 5.17
C PRO A 300 6.57 8.50 3.72
N PHE A 301 7.34 7.88 2.83
CA PHE A 301 6.97 7.73 1.42
C PHE A 301 6.31 6.36 1.18
N PHE A 302 5.03 6.38 0.82
CA PHE A 302 4.23 5.20 0.49
C PHE A 302 4.12 5.04 -1.03
N ASP A 303 4.89 4.10 -1.60
CA ASP A 303 5.05 3.93 -3.07
C ASP A 303 4.41 2.65 -3.63
N GLY A 304 3.55 2.00 -2.85
CA GLY A 304 2.89 0.77 -3.27
C GLY A 304 1.44 0.74 -2.84
N ALA A 305 0.62 0.02 -3.61
CA ALA A 305 -0.81 -0.11 -3.34
C ALA A 305 -1.08 -0.58 -1.91
N ASP A 306 -0.27 -1.52 -1.40
CA ASP A 306 -0.38 -2.10 -0.05
C ASP A 306 0.57 -1.47 0.99
N ALA A 307 1.24 -0.37 0.65
CA ALA A 307 2.22 0.25 1.55
C ALA A 307 1.53 0.89 2.77
N GLU A 308 1.73 0.29 3.95
CA GLU A 308 1.33 0.85 5.25
C GLU A 308 2.21 0.32 6.38
N ILE A 309 2.24 1.03 7.51
CA ILE A 309 2.87 0.58 8.75
C ILE A 309 1.79 -0.12 9.57
N ASP A 310 1.87 -1.45 9.66
CA ASP A 310 0.96 -2.29 10.42
C ASP A 310 1.42 -2.36 11.89
N GLY A 311 0.69 -1.66 12.76
CA GLY A 311 0.93 -1.54 14.19
C GLY A 311 1.39 -0.14 14.60
N SER A 312 2.37 -0.06 15.51
CA SER A 312 2.73 1.19 16.20
C SER A 312 3.76 2.01 15.42
N PHE A 313 3.37 3.22 15.02
CA PHE A 313 4.24 4.22 14.41
C PHE A 313 4.29 5.49 15.26
N ARG A 314 5.49 5.95 15.58
CA ARG A 314 5.73 7.12 16.43
C ARG A 314 6.46 8.22 15.67
N ARG A 315 6.01 9.47 15.88
CA ARG A 315 6.73 10.69 15.50
C ARG A 315 7.14 11.42 16.78
N THR A 316 8.42 11.80 16.87
CA THR A 316 8.97 12.60 18.00
C THR A 316 9.35 14.02 17.59
N LEU A 317 9.37 14.30 16.28
CA LEU A 317 9.49 15.63 15.74
C LEU A 317 8.16 16.01 15.08
N LEU A 318 7.43 16.89 15.76
CA LEU A 318 6.10 17.36 15.38
C LEU A 318 6.16 18.84 15.00
N HIS A 319 5.27 19.28 14.12
CA HIS A 319 5.06 20.69 13.79
C HIS A 319 3.62 21.11 14.08
N PHE A 320 3.44 22.41 14.31
CA PHE A 320 2.21 22.98 14.84
C PHE A 320 1.82 24.24 14.05
N ASP A 321 1.74 24.07 12.73
CA ASP A 321 1.65 25.13 11.72
C ASP A 321 0.50 24.86 10.72
N SER A 322 -0.50 24.07 11.13
CA SER A 322 -1.63 23.65 10.29
C SER A 322 -1.26 22.82 9.05
N LEU A 323 -0.07 22.23 9.01
CA LEU A 323 0.30 21.22 8.01
C LEU A 323 0.03 19.81 8.53
N LYS A 324 -0.19 18.87 7.61
CA LYS A 324 -0.40 17.45 7.93
C LYS A 324 0.94 16.79 8.30
N ILE A 325 0.92 15.97 9.35
CA ILE A 325 1.97 15.02 9.70
C ILE A 325 1.46 13.63 9.35
N ILE A 326 2.09 12.93 8.41
CA ILE A 326 1.65 11.61 7.96
C ILE A 326 2.18 10.51 8.89
N PHE A 327 1.32 9.52 9.17
CA PHE A 327 1.60 8.37 10.01
C PHE A 327 1.58 7.05 9.23
N ASN A 328 0.69 6.12 9.56
CA ASN A 328 0.79 4.72 9.16
C ASN A 328 0.48 4.44 7.69
N ASN A 329 -0.24 5.33 7.02
CA ASN A 329 -0.62 5.22 5.62
C ASN A 329 -0.96 6.63 5.08
N PRO A 330 -1.15 6.81 3.77
CA PRO A 330 -1.41 8.14 3.18
C PRO A 330 -2.61 8.90 3.76
N TYR A 331 -3.58 8.20 4.36
CA TYR A 331 -4.81 8.80 4.91
C TYR A 331 -4.78 8.94 6.43
N THR A 332 -3.79 8.39 7.12
CA THR A 332 -3.63 8.53 8.56
C THR A 332 -2.67 9.66 8.85
N TRP A 333 -3.19 10.80 9.28
CA TRP A 333 -2.40 12.00 9.54
C TRP A 333 -2.98 12.80 10.70
N ALA A 334 -2.12 13.58 11.35
CA ALA A 334 -2.51 14.56 12.36
C ALA A 334 -2.18 15.97 11.88
N LEU A 335 -3.05 16.93 12.16
CA LEU A 335 -2.83 18.35 11.89
C LEU A 335 -3.17 19.15 13.14
N PHE A 336 -2.22 19.97 13.58
CA PHE A 336 -2.37 20.84 14.73
C PHE A 336 -2.43 22.29 14.26
N PRO A 337 -3.48 23.05 14.63
CA PRO A 337 -3.58 24.45 14.23
C PRO A 337 -2.42 25.31 14.75
N ASP A 338 -2.00 25.07 15.98
CA ASP A 338 -0.97 25.81 16.70
C ASP A 338 -0.32 24.97 17.82
N SER A 339 0.74 25.50 18.44
CA SER A 339 1.45 24.79 19.50
C SER A 339 0.61 24.59 20.77
N ALA A 340 -0.36 25.47 21.04
CA ALA A 340 -1.25 25.36 22.20
C ALA A 340 -2.14 24.11 22.10
N SER A 341 -2.52 23.73 20.88
CA SER A 341 -3.31 22.55 20.55
C SER A 341 -2.64 21.21 20.90
N SER A 342 -1.33 21.22 21.17
CA SER A 342 -0.53 20.04 21.52
C SER A 342 -0.60 19.66 23.01
N PHE A 343 -1.03 20.59 23.88
CA PHE A 343 -0.95 20.44 25.33
C PHE A 343 0.44 20.02 25.86
N GLY A 344 1.52 20.44 25.18
CA GLY A 344 2.90 20.13 25.58
C GLY A 344 3.45 18.81 25.06
N MET A 345 2.70 18.12 24.18
CA MET A 345 3.10 16.85 23.56
C MET A 345 4.44 16.96 22.83
N LYS A 346 5.27 15.91 23.00
CA LYS A 346 6.53 15.72 22.30
C LYS A 346 6.56 14.47 21.45
N GLU A 347 5.76 13.46 21.80
CA GLU A 347 5.65 12.24 21.02
C GLU A 347 4.18 11.93 20.74
N LEU A 348 3.87 11.58 19.50
CA LEU A 348 2.56 11.08 19.09
C LEU A 348 2.75 9.70 18.48
N THR A 349 2.00 8.72 18.96
CA THR A 349 2.03 7.35 18.46
C THR A 349 0.64 6.94 17.99
N PHE A 350 0.57 6.49 16.75
CA PHE A 350 -0.59 5.81 16.19
C PHE A 350 -0.29 4.32 16.10
N ARG A 351 -1.12 3.51 16.76
CA ARG A 351 -1.17 2.08 16.56
C ARG A 351 -2.37 1.76 15.66
N ILE A 352 -2.08 1.49 14.40
CA ILE A 352 -3.08 1.16 13.39
C ILE A 352 -2.94 -0.31 13.02
N LYS A 353 -3.97 -1.12 13.29
CA LYS A 353 -3.98 -2.54 12.90
C LYS A 353 -4.96 -2.75 11.76
N PRO A 354 -4.49 -2.87 10.51
CA PRO A 354 -5.36 -3.23 9.41
C PRO A 354 -5.91 -4.65 9.58
N ARG A 355 -7.05 -4.91 8.97
CA ARG A 355 -7.73 -6.21 8.89
C ARG A 355 -7.96 -6.86 10.26
N THR A 356 -8.08 -6.03 11.28
CA THR A 356 -8.26 -6.43 12.68
C THR A 356 -9.43 -5.64 13.26
N PHE A 357 -10.46 -6.34 13.75
CA PHE A 357 -11.52 -5.67 14.51
C PHE A 357 -10.95 -5.07 15.79
N PRO A 358 -11.40 -3.88 16.22
CA PRO A 358 -11.13 -3.38 17.57
C PRO A 358 -11.37 -4.48 18.62
N PRO A 359 -10.36 -4.89 19.41
CA PRO A 359 -10.45 -6.02 20.34
C PRO A 359 -11.17 -5.62 21.64
N ILE A 360 -12.30 -4.93 21.49
CA ILE A 360 -13.11 -4.33 22.54
C ILE A 360 -14.58 -4.65 22.24
N ILE A 361 -15.43 -4.70 23.27
CA ILE A 361 -16.85 -5.05 23.14
C ILE A 361 -17.53 -4.19 22.04
N GLY A 362 -18.20 -4.87 21.10
CA GLY A 362 -18.86 -4.25 19.95
C GLY A 362 -17.92 -3.73 18.86
N GLY A 363 -16.63 -4.08 18.92
CA GLY A 363 -15.64 -3.79 17.88
C GLY A 363 -15.83 -4.61 16.61
N ASP A 364 -16.47 -5.78 16.70
CA ASP A 364 -16.90 -6.62 15.58
C ASP A 364 -17.98 -5.97 14.70
N MET A 365 -18.66 -4.94 15.21
CA MET A 365 -19.59 -4.10 14.45
C MET A 365 -18.93 -2.88 13.79
N LYS A 366 -17.59 -2.79 13.81
CA LYS A 366 -16.83 -1.70 13.19
C LYS A 366 -16.22 -2.15 11.88
N VAL A 367 -15.74 -1.20 11.09
CA VAL A 367 -14.74 -1.45 10.06
C VAL A 367 -13.60 -2.24 10.71
N LYS A 368 -13.09 -3.23 9.97
CA LYS A 368 -12.07 -4.18 10.44
C LYS A 368 -10.68 -3.54 10.53
N ARG A 369 -10.56 -2.44 11.27
CA ARG A 369 -9.33 -1.69 11.50
C ARG A 369 -9.32 -1.11 12.91
N VAL A 370 -8.19 -1.23 13.61
CA VAL A 370 -7.98 -0.63 14.93
C VAL A 370 -7.32 0.73 14.78
N TYR A 371 -7.80 1.72 15.52
CA TYR A 371 -7.17 3.03 15.66
C TYR A 371 -6.88 3.32 17.12
N GLN A 372 -5.62 3.32 17.49
CA GLN A 372 -5.17 3.62 18.85
C GLN A 372 -4.22 4.80 18.82
N ILE A 373 -4.54 5.84 19.58
CA ILE A 373 -3.77 7.07 19.62
C ILE A 373 -3.24 7.23 21.04
N SER A 374 -1.95 7.50 21.17
CA SER A 374 -1.31 7.81 22.46
C SER A 374 -0.26 8.91 22.29
N ALA A 375 -0.08 9.70 23.33
CA ALA A 375 0.79 10.86 23.32
C ALA A 375 1.58 10.97 24.63
N LEU A 376 2.83 11.43 24.56
CA LEU A 376 3.67 11.69 25.73
C LEU A 376 4.20 13.14 25.70
N ASP A 377 4.35 13.74 26.87
CA ASP A 377 5.06 15.00 27.06
C ASP A 377 6.59 14.81 27.09
N GLY A 378 7.34 15.90 27.30
CA GLY A 378 8.80 15.85 27.39
C GLY A 378 9.37 15.11 28.62
N ASN A 379 8.52 14.76 29.58
CA ASN A 379 8.87 13.97 30.77
C ASN A 379 8.35 12.52 30.68
N PHE A 380 7.91 12.08 29.50
CA PHE A 380 7.32 10.76 29.26
C PHE A 380 6.01 10.52 30.03
N ILE A 381 5.28 11.58 30.37
CA ILE A 381 3.97 11.50 31.00
C ILE A 381 2.88 11.43 29.91
N PRO A 382 1.92 10.49 30.01
CA PRO A 382 0.79 10.43 29.08
C PRO A 382 -0.04 11.70 29.04
N ILE A 383 -0.41 12.12 27.82
CA ILE A 383 -1.29 13.27 27.58
C ILE A 383 -2.63 12.76 27.07
N ASP A 384 -3.70 13.00 27.83
CA ASP A 384 -5.05 12.55 27.46
C ASP A 384 -5.83 13.54 26.58
N ARG A 385 -5.42 14.82 26.56
CA ARG A 385 -6.11 15.92 25.88
C ARG A 385 -5.32 16.39 24.67
N ILE A 386 -6.00 16.59 23.55
CA ILE A 386 -5.44 17.08 22.30
C ILE A 386 -6.42 18.01 21.62
N ASN A 387 -5.99 18.76 20.61
CA ASN A 387 -6.88 19.54 19.76
C ASN A 387 -6.40 19.43 18.31
N MET A 388 -6.67 18.30 17.67
CA MET A 388 -6.11 17.98 16.35
C MET A 388 -7.18 17.61 15.34
N ASP A 389 -6.92 17.92 14.07
CA ASP A 389 -7.64 17.30 12.98
C ASP A 389 -6.96 15.98 12.68
N PHE A 390 -7.74 14.91 12.73
CA PHE A 390 -7.29 13.55 12.50
C PHE A 390 -7.85 13.05 11.19
N GLY A 391 -6.99 12.83 10.20
CA GLY A 391 -7.33 12.03 9.03
C GLY A 391 -7.18 10.56 9.34
N TYR A 392 -8.15 9.76 8.91
CA TYR A 392 -8.14 8.31 9.03
C TYR A 392 -8.60 7.65 7.75
N GLY A 393 -8.05 6.48 7.44
CA GLY A 393 -8.46 5.69 6.29
C GLY A 393 -8.36 4.19 6.53
N TRP A 394 -9.11 3.44 5.73
CA TRP A 394 -9.18 1.98 5.71
C TRP A 394 -9.33 1.47 4.28
N ARG A 395 -9.05 0.19 4.07
CA ARG A 395 -9.22 -0.48 2.79
C ARG A 395 -10.69 -0.67 2.48
N HIS A 396 -11.05 -0.22 1.28
CA HIS A 396 -12.37 -0.39 0.72
C HIS A 396 -12.20 -0.84 -0.72
N THR A 397 -12.53 -2.10 -0.99
CA THR A 397 -12.37 -2.67 -2.33
C THR A 397 -13.72 -2.88 -2.99
N VAL A 398 -13.70 -2.92 -4.32
CA VAL A 398 -14.89 -3.16 -5.16
C VAL A 398 -15.54 -4.51 -4.92
N SER A 399 -14.81 -5.52 -4.45
CA SER A 399 -15.33 -6.86 -4.21
C SER A 399 -15.50 -7.17 -2.73
N VAL A 400 -16.69 -7.64 -2.35
CA VAL A 400 -17.00 -8.01 -0.96
C VAL A 400 -16.25 -9.23 -0.45
N THR A 401 -15.69 -10.02 -1.35
CA THR A 401 -14.92 -11.23 -1.00
C THR A 401 -13.42 -10.98 -0.95
N ASP A 402 -12.97 -9.75 -1.23
CA ASP A 402 -11.56 -9.42 -1.14
C ASP A 402 -11.10 -9.43 0.32
N THR A 403 -10.02 -10.17 0.59
CA THR A 403 -9.40 -10.24 1.91
C THR A 403 -8.79 -8.93 2.39
N LEU A 404 -8.57 -7.97 1.48
CA LEU A 404 -8.12 -6.63 1.81
C LEU A 404 -9.25 -5.73 2.29
N ASP A 405 -10.51 -6.00 1.94
CA ASP A 405 -11.62 -5.12 2.30
C ASP A 405 -11.90 -5.14 3.82
N GLU A 406 -11.90 -3.94 4.41
CA GLU A 406 -12.15 -3.74 5.84
C GLU A 406 -13.59 -3.27 6.12
N THR A 407 -14.37 -2.90 5.09
CA THR A 407 -15.74 -2.37 5.25
C THR A 407 -16.77 -3.48 5.46
N GLN A 408 -16.62 -4.59 4.75
CA GLN A 408 -17.40 -5.84 4.90
C GLN A 408 -18.92 -5.61 4.91
N SER A 409 -19.59 -5.99 5.99
CA SER A 409 -21.06 -5.90 6.15
C SER A 409 -21.59 -4.47 6.24
N LEU A 410 -20.70 -3.47 6.38
CA LEU A 410 -21.09 -2.07 6.55
C LEU A 410 -21.22 -1.30 5.21
N ARG A 411 -21.08 -1.99 4.07
CA ARG A 411 -21.07 -1.38 2.73
C ARG A 411 -22.37 -0.68 2.34
N SER A 412 -23.52 -1.27 2.67
CA SER A 412 -24.85 -0.70 2.39
C SER A 412 -25.04 0.69 2.99
N ASP A 413 -24.30 0.97 4.05
CA ASP A 413 -24.37 2.18 4.85
C ASP A 413 -23.04 2.94 4.84
N PHE A 414 -22.23 2.76 3.79
CA PHE A 414 -20.88 3.30 3.70
C PHE A 414 -20.79 4.80 4.02
N ILE A 415 -21.67 5.61 3.43
CA ILE A 415 -21.68 7.07 3.63
C ILE A 415 -22.00 7.48 5.08
N SER A 416 -22.53 6.55 5.86
CA SER A 416 -22.97 6.75 7.24
C SER A 416 -21.93 6.32 8.26
N LEU A 417 -20.78 5.82 7.79
CA LEU A 417 -19.68 5.43 8.66
C LEU A 417 -18.96 6.65 9.19
N GLN A 418 -18.75 6.68 10.50
CA GLN A 418 -18.07 7.76 11.19
C GLN A 418 -17.09 7.22 12.21
N LEU A 419 -16.11 8.05 12.58
CA LEU A 419 -15.21 7.75 13.67
C LEU A 419 -15.97 7.82 15.01
N GLN A 420 -15.81 6.79 15.81
CA GLN A 420 -16.37 6.66 17.14
C GLN A 420 -15.23 6.46 18.13
N LYS A 421 -15.37 7.07 19.31
CA LYS A 421 -14.45 6.86 20.43
C LYS A 421 -15.00 5.76 21.33
N TRP A 422 -14.14 4.84 21.77
CA TRP A 422 -14.47 3.99 22.91
C TRP A 422 -14.22 4.74 24.22
N ASP A 423 -15.27 4.97 25.00
CA ASP A 423 -15.19 5.63 26.29
C ASP A 423 -16.17 4.99 27.28
N ARG A 424 -15.75 4.81 28.54
CA ARG A 424 -16.57 4.31 29.65
C ARG A 424 -17.42 3.05 29.32
N GLY A 425 -16.87 2.12 28.55
CA GLY A 425 -17.56 0.87 28.22
C GLY A 425 -18.50 0.93 27.00
N ALA A 426 -18.50 2.03 26.25
CA ALA A 426 -19.34 2.19 25.06
C ALA A 426 -18.64 2.94 23.92
N TRP A 427 -19.03 2.62 22.69
CA TRP A 427 -18.72 3.44 21.52
C TRP A 427 -19.59 4.69 21.53
N THR A 428 -18.96 5.86 21.42
CA THR A 428 -19.60 7.17 21.41
C THR A 428 -19.31 7.89 20.09
N ASP A 429 -20.36 8.43 19.49
CA ASP A 429 -20.26 9.21 18.26
C ASP A 429 -19.55 10.54 18.52
N LEU A 430 -18.70 10.95 17.59
CA LEU A 430 -18.03 12.25 17.64
C LEU A 430 -18.92 13.31 17.00
N GLN A 431 -18.76 14.57 17.44
CA GLN A 431 -19.57 15.67 16.94
C GLN A 431 -19.11 16.11 15.55
N ASN A 432 -20.07 16.49 14.70
CA ASN A 432 -19.86 16.99 13.34
C ASN A 432 -19.00 16.05 12.47
N PRO A 433 -19.44 14.78 12.30
CA PRO A 433 -18.72 13.82 11.47
C PRO A 433 -18.69 14.29 10.02
N GLU A 434 -17.55 14.08 9.35
CA GLU A 434 -17.50 14.19 7.89
C GLU A 434 -17.77 12.82 7.23
N PRO A 435 -18.59 12.78 6.16
CA PRO A 435 -18.87 11.54 5.47
C PRO A 435 -17.61 10.95 4.82
N PRO A 436 -17.49 9.62 4.75
CA PRO A 436 -16.38 8.96 4.08
C PRO A 436 -16.27 9.30 2.59
N GLN A 437 -15.03 9.38 2.12
CA GLN A 437 -14.64 9.55 0.73
C GLN A 437 -13.94 8.29 0.22
N LEU A 438 -13.94 8.08 -1.11
CA LEU A 438 -13.25 6.97 -1.76
C LEU A 438 -12.05 7.45 -2.59
N ASP A 439 -10.95 6.72 -2.51
CA ASP A 439 -9.93 6.62 -3.54
C ASP A 439 -10.04 5.25 -4.21
N ASN A 440 -10.76 5.22 -5.33
CA ASN A 440 -10.98 4.00 -6.11
C ASN A 440 -9.71 3.48 -6.80
N LEU A 441 -8.73 4.35 -7.06
CA LEU A 441 -7.49 3.96 -7.74
C LEU A 441 -6.63 3.10 -6.81
N ASN A 442 -6.53 3.51 -5.54
CA ASN A 442 -5.71 2.84 -4.53
C ASN A 442 -6.52 1.96 -3.56
N GLN A 443 -7.84 1.88 -3.75
CA GLN A 443 -8.79 1.07 -2.95
C GLN A 443 -8.81 1.46 -1.46
N TRP A 444 -8.91 2.75 -1.21
CA TRP A 444 -9.02 3.32 0.12
C TRP A 444 -10.36 4.02 0.31
N ALA A 445 -10.91 3.90 1.51
CA ALA A 445 -11.88 4.83 2.06
C ALA A 445 -11.22 5.67 3.15
N TYR A 446 -11.62 6.92 3.27
CA TYR A 446 -11.03 7.84 4.25
C TYR A 446 -12.00 8.93 4.65
N SER A 447 -11.76 9.53 5.81
CA SER A 447 -12.43 10.75 6.26
C SER A 447 -11.52 11.49 7.25
N LYS A 448 -12.01 12.57 7.83
CA LYS A 448 -11.33 13.30 8.89
C LYS A 448 -12.29 13.70 10.01
N GLN A 449 -11.75 13.89 11.20
CA GLN A 449 -12.50 14.25 12.39
C GLN A 449 -11.67 15.13 13.33
N ARG A 450 -12.31 16.13 13.94
CA ARG A 450 -11.70 16.89 15.04
C ARG A 450 -11.67 16.05 16.31
N LEU A 451 -10.49 15.88 16.91
CA LEU A 451 -10.29 15.15 18.16
C LEU A 451 -9.88 16.05 19.32
N TYR A 452 -10.51 15.82 20.47
CA TYR A 452 -10.25 16.52 21.73
C TYR A 452 -9.54 15.67 22.81
N SER A 453 -9.34 14.38 22.52
CA SER A 453 -8.72 13.43 23.42
C SER A 453 -8.03 12.31 22.65
N ILE A 454 -7.07 11.62 23.25
CA ILE A 454 -6.51 10.38 22.70
C ILE A 454 -7.31 9.15 23.15
N GLY A 455 -6.85 7.96 22.75
CA GLY A 455 -7.41 6.68 23.17
C GLY A 455 -7.76 5.76 22.00
N GLU A 456 -8.80 4.96 22.23
CA GLU A 456 -9.29 3.90 21.36
C GLU A 456 -10.39 4.43 20.43
N TYR A 457 -10.23 4.22 19.13
CA TYR A 457 -11.16 4.65 18.10
C TYR A 457 -11.47 3.51 17.12
N GLY A 458 -12.64 3.63 16.48
CA GLY A 458 -13.14 2.68 15.49
C GLY A 458 -14.10 3.39 14.54
N VAL A 459 -14.23 2.88 13.32
CA VAL A 459 -15.15 3.44 12.33
C VAL A 459 -16.40 2.56 12.28
N GLY A 460 -17.58 3.15 12.40
CA GLY A 460 -18.83 2.38 12.40
C GLY A 460 -20.05 3.27 12.26
N LEU A 461 -21.22 2.63 12.25
CA LEU A 461 -22.50 3.33 12.18
C LEU A 461 -22.79 4.07 13.49
N SER A 462 -23.40 5.25 13.35
CA SER A 462 -23.92 6.05 14.45
C SER A 462 -24.78 5.22 15.42
N ARG A 463 -24.58 5.45 16.72
CA ARG A 463 -25.43 4.90 17.79
C ARG A 463 -26.55 5.86 18.19
N GLY A 464 -26.46 7.14 17.83
CA GLY A 464 -27.62 8.02 17.84
C GLY A 464 -28.71 7.40 16.99
N GLY A 465 -29.91 7.21 17.56
CA GLY A 465 -31.00 6.44 16.94
C GLY A 465 -31.20 6.82 15.47
N LYS A 466 -31.43 5.80 14.65
CA LYS A 466 -31.63 5.93 13.20
C LYS A 466 -32.86 6.79 12.95
N LEU A 467 -32.78 7.72 12.00
CA LEU A 467 -33.99 8.31 11.45
C LEU A 467 -34.59 7.24 10.54
N GLU A 468 -35.80 6.82 10.83
CA GLU A 468 -36.43 5.70 10.14
C GLU A 468 -37.77 6.15 9.55
N LEU A 469 -38.01 5.76 8.31
CA LEU A 469 -39.27 5.92 7.61
C LEU A 469 -39.79 4.53 7.22
N SER A 470 -40.95 4.17 7.72
CA SER A 470 -41.74 3.06 7.19
C SER A 470 -42.75 3.65 6.21
N ALA A 471 -42.85 3.09 5.02
CA ALA A 471 -43.83 3.58 4.05
C ALA A 471 -44.46 2.45 3.25
N SER A 472 -45.70 2.66 2.83
CA SER A 472 -46.37 1.81 1.84
C SER A 472 -46.72 2.62 0.60
N LEU A 473 -46.52 2.01 -0.56
CA LEU A 473 -46.70 2.61 -1.87
C LEU A 473 -47.13 1.52 -2.86
N LEU A 474 -47.99 1.87 -3.81
CA LEU A 474 -48.29 0.99 -4.94
C LEU A 474 -48.05 1.73 -6.25
N LEU A 475 -47.63 0.97 -7.26
CA LEU A 475 -47.44 1.42 -8.63
C LEU A 475 -48.55 0.84 -9.50
N GLU A 476 -49.23 1.68 -10.28
CA GLU A 476 -50.30 1.22 -11.19
C GLU A 476 -49.80 0.19 -12.20
N GLY A 477 -48.60 0.40 -12.77
CA GLY A 477 -48.03 -0.45 -13.82
C GLY A 477 -47.93 -1.94 -13.47
N PRO A 478 -47.17 -2.32 -12.42
CA PRO A 478 -46.98 -3.71 -12.04
C PRO A 478 -48.15 -4.30 -11.26
N TYR A 479 -49.14 -3.52 -10.84
CA TYR A 479 -50.23 -3.99 -9.98
C TYR A 479 -51.18 -4.96 -10.71
N ARG A 480 -51.32 -6.18 -10.18
CA ARG A 480 -52.14 -7.26 -10.74
C ARG A 480 -52.79 -8.05 -9.60
N PHE A 481 -54.13 -8.15 -9.61
CA PHE A 481 -54.90 -9.05 -8.73
C PHE A 481 -54.58 -8.98 -7.21
N GLY A 482 -54.28 -7.80 -6.68
CA GLY A 482 -54.06 -7.61 -5.23
C GLY A 482 -52.60 -7.38 -4.80
N SER A 483 -51.63 -7.56 -5.70
CA SER A 483 -50.20 -7.29 -5.44
C SER A 483 -49.50 -6.74 -6.69
N MET A 484 -48.27 -6.27 -6.54
CA MET A 484 -47.41 -5.89 -7.67
C MET A 484 -46.61 -7.09 -8.18
N ALA A 485 -46.43 -7.17 -9.49
CA ALA A 485 -45.60 -8.18 -10.13
C ALA A 485 -44.11 -7.87 -9.93
N GLU A 486 -43.31 -8.91 -9.68
CA GLU A 486 -41.85 -8.85 -9.54
C GLU A 486 -41.12 -9.45 -10.75
N ASP A 487 -41.72 -9.31 -11.94
CA ASP A 487 -41.24 -9.95 -13.19
C ASP A 487 -39.78 -9.60 -13.49
N LEU A 488 -39.36 -8.34 -13.24
CA LEU A 488 -37.97 -7.90 -13.42
C LEU A 488 -36.98 -8.63 -12.53
N ARG A 489 -37.35 -8.91 -11.27
CA ARG A 489 -36.50 -9.69 -10.36
C ARG A 489 -36.39 -11.13 -10.83
N ILE A 490 -37.52 -11.77 -11.13
CA ILE A 490 -37.58 -13.17 -11.57
C ILE A 490 -36.78 -13.38 -12.86
N LYS A 491 -36.78 -12.39 -13.76
CA LYS A 491 -36.00 -12.40 -15.01
C LYS A 491 -34.55 -11.94 -14.85
N ASN A 492 -34.09 -11.61 -13.64
CA ASN A 492 -32.76 -11.04 -13.36
C ASN A 492 -32.44 -9.76 -14.16
N LEU A 493 -33.46 -8.93 -14.40
CA LEU A 493 -33.32 -7.66 -15.12
C LEU A 493 -33.07 -6.48 -14.19
N LEU A 494 -33.41 -6.58 -12.90
CA LEU A 494 -33.10 -5.53 -11.92
C LEU A 494 -31.57 -5.41 -11.72
N PRO A 495 -30.97 -4.23 -11.93
CA PRO A 495 -29.53 -4.05 -11.76
C PRO A 495 -29.14 -4.06 -10.28
N LEU A 496 -27.99 -4.65 -9.94
CA LEU A 496 -27.45 -4.69 -8.57
C LEU A 496 -27.04 -3.32 -8.03
N GLN A 497 -26.83 -2.35 -8.92
CA GLN A 497 -26.61 -0.95 -8.58
C GLN A 497 -27.69 -0.12 -9.30
N PRO A 498 -28.42 0.79 -8.61
CA PRO A 498 -29.43 1.62 -9.25
C PRO A 498 -28.81 2.38 -10.43
N PRO A 499 -29.38 2.37 -11.64
CA PRO A 499 -28.71 2.92 -12.83
C PRO A 499 -28.59 4.44 -12.79
N ASN A 500 -27.66 5.02 -13.55
CA ASN A 500 -27.46 6.47 -13.64
C ASN A 500 -28.52 7.17 -14.52
N ILE A 501 -29.78 6.99 -14.18
CA ILE A 501 -30.94 7.58 -14.86
C ILE A 501 -31.83 8.24 -13.81
N TYR A 502 -32.70 9.15 -14.25
CA TYR A 502 -33.69 9.76 -13.38
C TYR A 502 -34.74 8.72 -12.93
N PRO A 503 -35.22 8.75 -11.66
CA PRO A 503 -34.83 9.67 -10.57
C PRO A 503 -33.63 9.21 -9.75
N TYR A 504 -33.06 8.02 -10.00
CA TYR A 504 -31.99 7.43 -9.18
C TYR A 504 -30.71 8.28 -9.15
N ASN A 505 -30.45 9.06 -10.21
CA ASN A 505 -29.34 9.99 -10.28
C ASN A 505 -29.49 11.24 -9.40
N LEU A 506 -30.66 11.46 -8.79
CA LEU A 506 -30.86 12.51 -7.78
C LEU A 506 -30.20 12.15 -6.45
N ASP A 507 -30.08 10.85 -6.13
CA ASP A 507 -29.38 10.39 -4.93
C ASP A 507 -27.86 10.42 -5.19
N PRO A 508 -27.10 11.36 -4.62
CA PRO A 508 -25.65 11.46 -4.84
C PRO A 508 -24.92 10.20 -4.35
N ASP A 509 -25.53 9.44 -3.44
CA ASP A 509 -24.98 8.24 -2.84
C ASP A 509 -25.37 6.96 -3.59
N ARG A 510 -26.15 7.05 -4.67
CA ARG A 510 -26.51 5.91 -5.54
C ARG A 510 -25.30 5.03 -5.85
N GLN A 511 -24.15 5.65 -6.09
CA GLN A 511 -22.93 4.94 -6.50
C GLN A 511 -22.43 3.96 -5.44
N PHE A 512 -22.73 4.21 -4.15
CA PHE A 512 -22.36 3.34 -3.03
C PHE A 512 -23.40 2.25 -2.77
N THR A 513 -24.58 2.32 -3.40
CA THR A 513 -25.65 1.34 -3.31
C THR A 513 -25.37 0.17 -4.25
N ILE A 514 -24.55 -0.79 -3.79
CA ILE A 514 -24.26 -2.02 -4.54
C ILE A 514 -24.78 -3.22 -3.75
N LEU A 515 -25.80 -3.88 -4.29
CA LEU A 515 -26.38 -5.09 -3.72
C LEU A 515 -25.55 -6.32 -4.14
N SER A 516 -25.35 -7.26 -3.23
CA SER A 516 -24.76 -8.56 -3.57
C SER A 516 -25.71 -9.43 -4.40
N SER A 517 -27.01 -9.23 -4.21
CA SER A 517 -28.12 -9.89 -4.90
C SER A 517 -29.38 -9.07 -4.68
N ILE A 518 -30.32 -9.06 -5.63
CA ILE A 518 -31.63 -8.42 -5.42
C ILE A 518 -32.43 -9.21 -4.37
N PRO A 519 -32.89 -8.58 -3.27
CA PRO A 519 -33.69 -9.25 -2.24
C PRO A 519 -35.01 -9.84 -2.77
N ASP A 520 -35.60 -10.76 -2.01
CA ASP A 520 -36.86 -11.39 -2.38
C ASP A 520 -38.05 -10.42 -2.37
N SER A 521 -39.02 -10.66 -3.25
CA SER A 521 -40.26 -9.88 -3.36
C SER A 521 -40.06 -8.42 -3.84
N VAL A 522 -38.89 -8.05 -4.36
CA VAL A 522 -38.59 -6.69 -4.87
C VAL A 522 -39.18 -6.50 -6.27
N VAL A 523 -39.89 -5.38 -6.44
CA VAL A 523 -40.49 -4.93 -7.70
C VAL A 523 -39.55 -4.00 -8.46
N ASP A 524 -39.07 -2.94 -7.80
CA ASP A 524 -38.18 -1.93 -8.39
C ASP A 524 -37.49 -1.07 -7.32
N TYR A 525 -36.59 -0.19 -7.78
CA TYR A 525 -36.06 0.93 -7.00
C TYR A 525 -37.02 2.12 -7.01
N ILE A 526 -37.06 2.89 -5.93
CA ILE A 526 -37.68 4.21 -5.86
C ILE A 526 -36.73 5.22 -5.21
N VAL A 527 -36.98 6.52 -5.39
CA VAL A 527 -36.27 7.58 -4.67
C VAL A 527 -37.24 8.32 -3.79
N ILE A 528 -36.91 8.40 -2.50
CA ILE A 528 -37.58 9.27 -1.55
C ILE A 528 -36.77 10.56 -1.44
N GLU A 529 -37.47 11.67 -1.59
CA GLU A 529 -36.93 13.02 -1.46
C GLU A 529 -37.58 13.68 -0.22
N PHE A 530 -36.74 14.21 0.67
CA PHE A 530 -37.12 14.86 1.91
C PHE A 530 -36.90 16.36 1.79
N ARG A 531 -37.98 17.14 1.84
CA ARG A 531 -37.95 18.60 1.70
C ARG A 531 -38.35 19.30 3.01
N ARG A 532 -37.60 20.30 3.47
CA ARG A 532 -37.96 21.11 4.66
C ARG A 532 -39.15 22.03 4.40
N ASN A 533 -39.39 22.36 3.14
CA ASN A 533 -40.58 23.06 2.65
C ASN A 533 -40.90 22.54 1.24
N MET A 534 -42.11 22.78 0.73
CA MET A 534 -42.54 22.16 -0.54
C MET A 534 -41.62 22.45 -1.74
N ASN A 535 -40.92 23.58 -1.77
CA ASN A 535 -40.01 24.00 -2.85
C ASN A 535 -38.55 24.07 -2.38
N ASP A 536 -38.14 23.16 -1.47
CA ASP A 536 -36.80 23.17 -0.90
C ASP A 536 -35.72 23.10 -1.99
N PRO A 537 -34.79 24.08 -2.08
CA PRO A 537 -33.72 24.05 -3.08
C PRO A 537 -32.64 23.01 -2.78
N ASN A 538 -32.59 22.45 -1.57
CA ASN A 538 -31.57 21.47 -1.16
C ASN A 538 -32.19 20.28 -0.41
N PRO A 539 -33.03 19.47 -1.07
CA PRO A 539 -33.65 18.33 -0.44
C PRO A 539 -32.65 17.17 -0.23
N ALA A 540 -32.93 16.32 0.74
CA ALA A 540 -32.17 15.08 0.93
C ALA A 540 -32.80 13.94 0.12
N TYR A 541 -31.97 13.09 -0.49
CA TYR A 541 -32.43 11.96 -1.30
C TYR A 541 -32.02 10.60 -0.69
N ARG A 542 -32.90 9.62 -0.85
CA ARG A 542 -32.65 8.23 -0.47
C ARG A 542 -33.25 7.27 -1.50
N THR A 543 -32.40 6.47 -2.14
CA THR A 543 -32.83 5.34 -2.96
C THR A 543 -33.23 4.16 -2.07
N CYS A 544 -34.40 3.57 -2.34
CA CYS A 544 -35.00 2.47 -1.57
C CYS A 544 -35.49 1.36 -2.51
N LEU A 545 -35.87 0.23 -1.92
CA LEU A 545 -36.50 -0.89 -2.64
C LEU A 545 -38.01 -0.90 -2.38
N LEU A 546 -38.79 -1.14 -3.43
CA LEU A 546 -40.23 -1.34 -3.35
C LEU A 546 -40.56 -2.84 -3.46
N LYS A 547 -41.39 -3.35 -2.56
CA LYS A 547 -41.80 -4.77 -2.54
C LYS A 547 -43.18 -5.01 -3.13
N MET A 548 -43.46 -6.26 -3.49
CA MET A 548 -44.72 -6.69 -4.14
C MET A 548 -45.99 -6.35 -3.35
N ASN A 549 -45.90 -6.27 -2.03
CA ASN A 549 -47.00 -5.93 -1.13
C ASN A 549 -47.14 -4.40 -0.91
N GLY A 550 -46.26 -3.61 -1.52
CA GLY A 550 -46.22 -2.16 -1.40
C GLY A 550 -45.31 -1.64 -0.30
N ASP A 551 -44.67 -2.50 0.50
CA ASP A 551 -43.72 -2.03 1.50
C ASP A 551 -42.51 -1.38 0.84
N VAL A 552 -42.15 -0.20 1.32
CA VAL A 552 -40.90 0.47 0.99
C VAL A 552 -39.88 0.12 2.07
N VAL A 553 -38.79 -0.51 1.65
CA VAL A 553 -37.74 -1.03 2.54
C VAL A 553 -36.38 -0.49 2.16
N ASP A 554 -35.45 -0.57 3.12
CA ASP A 554 -34.05 -0.30 2.87
C ASP A 554 -33.40 -1.37 1.95
N LEU A 555 -32.15 -1.16 1.62
CA LEU A 555 -31.36 -1.97 0.69
C LEU A 555 -31.14 -3.42 1.13
N ASP A 556 -31.40 -3.74 2.41
CA ASP A 556 -31.38 -5.10 2.93
C ASP A 556 -32.66 -5.90 2.58
N GLY A 557 -33.67 -5.25 1.99
CA GLY A 557 -34.95 -5.84 1.58
C GLY A 557 -35.93 -6.13 2.72
N LYS A 558 -35.63 -5.67 3.95
CA LYS A 558 -36.40 -6.01 5.16
C LYS A 558 -36.62 -4.84 6.12
N SER A 559 -35.60 -4.03 6.35
CA SER A 559 -35.65 -2.94 7.35
C SER A 559 -36.46 -1.75 6.83
N PRO A 560 -37.06 -0.93 7.72
CA PRO A 560 -37.53 0.40 7.37
C PRO A 560 -36.42 1.24 6.72
N VAL A 561 -36.79 2.23 5.91
CA VAL A 561 -35.83 3.12 5.26
C VAL A 561 -35.04 3.89 6.31
N VAL A 562 -33.73 3.66 6.38
CA VAL A 562 -32.84 4.37 7.27
C VAL A 562 -32.32 5.63 6.57
N ILE A 563 -32.51 6.77 7.22
CA ILE A 563 -31.92 8.06 6.87
C ILE A 563 -30.89 8.38 7.94
N THR A 564 -29.70 8.80 7.52
CA THR A 564 -28.59 9.02 8.44
C THR A 564 -28.41 10.49 8.74
N LYS A 565 -27.87 10.79 9.93
CA LYS A 565 -27.63 12.18 10.36
C LYS A 565 -26.66 12.94 9.45
N ALA A 566 -25.82 12.22 8.71
CA ALA A 566 -24.95 12.82 7.69
C ALA A 566 -25.77 13.42 6.53
N LYS A 567 -26.95 12.87 6.24
CA LYS A 567 -27.85 13.35 5.18
C LYS A 567 -28.86 14.39 5.68
N MET A 568 -29.39 14.18 6.89
CA MET A 568 -30.55 14.94 7.36
C MET A 568 -30.67 14.92 8.89
N ASP A 569 -31.06 16.06 9.47
CA ASP A 569 -31.39 16.17 10.89
C ASP A 569 -32.83 15.70 11.18
N ALA A 570 -33.08 15.32 12.44
CA ALA A 570 -34.45 15.06 12.90
C ALA A 570 -35.32 16.32 12.77
N GLY A 571 -36.55 16.16 12.27
CA GLY A 571 -37.45 17.29 12.01
C GLY A 571 -38.63 16.89 11.15
N ASP A 572 -39.44 17.87 10.76
CA ASP A 572 -40.63 17.65 9.93
C ASP A 572 -40.31 17.93 8.45
N TYR A 573 -40.68 17.01 7.57
CA TYR A 573 -40.34 17.04 6.15
C TYR A 573 -41.56 16.75 5.26
N TYR A 574 -41.67 17.46 4.14
CA TYR A 574 -42.51 17.00 3.04
C TYR A 574 -41.80 15.84 2.34
N ILE A 575 -42.50 14.71 2.20
CA ILE A 575 -41.92 13.50 1.63
C ILE A 575 -42.45 13.36 0.21
N VAL A 576 -41.53 13.34 -0.75
CA VAL A 576 -41.80 13.14 -2.17
C VAL A 576 -41.31 11.76 -2.57
N VAL A 577 -42.13 11.02 -3.30
CA VAL A 577 -41.77 9.70 -3.85
C VAL A 577 -41.69 9.82 -5.36
N ARG A 578 -40.55 9.38 -5.91
CA ARG A 578 -40.26 9.38 -7.34
C ARG A 578 -39.97 7.97 -7.82
N HIS A 579 -40.43 7.68 -9.03
CA HIS A 579 -40.18 6.44 -9.75
C HIS A 579 -39.87 6.76 -11.22
N ARG A 580 -39.16 5.86 -11.91
CA ARG A 580 -38.64 6.10 -13.27
C ARG A 580 -39.69 6.29 -14.37
N ASN A 581 -40.92 5.82 -14.14
CA ASN A 581 -41.98 5.80 -15.16
C ASN A 581 -43.40 6.08 -14.61
N HIS A 582 -43.48 6.67 -13.41
CA HIS A 582 -44.74 7.04 -12.76
C HIS A 582 -44.68 8.48 -12.28
N LEU A 583 -45.81 9.19 -12.30
CA LEU A 583 -45.90 10.56 -11.80
C LEU A 583 -45.54 10.61 -10.31
N SER A 584 -44.66 11.54 -9.98
CA SER A 584 -44.21 11.75 -8.60
C SER A 584 -45.37 12.22 -7.71
N ILE A 585 -45.35 11.83 -6.43
CA ILE A 585 -46.35 12.22 -5.43
C ILE A 585 -45.67 12.78 -4.18
N ALA A 586 -46.36 13.67 -3.46
CA ALA A 586 -45.85 14.28 -2.24
C ALA A 586 -46.91 14.29 -1.13
N THR A 587 -46.48 14.31 0.12
CA THR A 587 -47.37 14.56 1.26
C THR A 587 -47.91 16.00 1.23
N GLU A 588 -49.20 16.20 1.57
CA GLU A 588 -49.83 17.53 1.66
C GLU A 588 -49.31 18.32 2.87
N ASN A 589 -49.01 17.61 3.97
CA ASN A 589 -48.48 18.16 5.21
C ASN A 589 -47.10 17.54 5.53
N PRO A 590 -46.24 18.24 6.29
CA PRO A 590 -44.95 17.70 6.66
C PRO A 590 -45.11 16.55 7.67
N VAL A 591 -44.24 15.56 7.54
CA VAL A 591 -44.19 14.34 8.36
C VAL A 591 -42.97 14.40 9.26
N GLY A 592 -43.16 14.16 10.54
CA GLY A 592 -42.09 14.16 11.53
C GLY A 592 -41.18 12.96 11.42
N ILE A 593 -39.90 13.16 11.10
CA ILE A 593 -38.85 12.15 11.02
C ILE A 593 -37.95 12.29 12.24
N TYR A 594 -38.10 11.38 13.19
CA TYR A 594 -37.38 11.39 14.47
C TYR A 594 -36.82 10.00 14.80
N PRO A 595 -35.80 9.89 15.66
CA PRO A 595 -35.32 8.60 16.14
C PRO A 595 -36.43 7.85 16.90
N ARG A 596 -36.91 6.72 16.37
CA ARG A 596 -38.00 5.90 16.95
C ARG A 596 -37.72 4.42 16.71
N VAL A 597 -38.34 3.55 17.52
CA VAL A 597 -38.12 2.08 17.50
C VAL A 597 -38.85 1.37 16.35
N ASN A 598 -39.71 2.05 15.57
CA ASN A 598 -40.47 1.48 14.45
C ASN A 598 -40.62 2.46 13.27
N GLY A 599 -39.73 3.46 13.16
CA GLY A 599 -39.87 4.58 12.21
C GLY A 599 -41.17 5.38 12.32
N THR A 600 -41.29 6.41 11.48
CA THR A 600 -42.57 7.07 11.21
C THR A 600 -43.24 6.35 10.04
N TYR A 601 -44.52 5.98 10.17
CA TYR A 601 -45.26 5.29 9.10
C TYR A 601 -46.02 6.26 8.20
N VAL A 602 -45.87 6.12 6.88
CA VAL A 602 -46.55 6.94 5.85
C VAL A 602 -47.18 6.03 4.80
N ASP A 603 -48.51 6.09 4.68
CA ASP A 603 -49.24 5.31 3.68
C ASP A 603 -49.57 6.15 2.44
N PHE A 604 -48.73 6.05 1.40
CA PHE A 604 -48.95 6.74 0.12
C PHE A 604 -50.11 6.15 -0.69
N THR A 605 -50.77 5.08 -0.20
CA THR A 605 -52.03 4.58 -0.80
C THR A 605 -53.27 5.29 -0.26
N ASP A 606 -53.12 6.16 0.76
CA ASP A 606 -54.19 7.03 1.26
C ASP A 606 -54.13 8.40 0.55
N PRO A 607 -55.08 8.71 -0.36
CA PRO A 607 -55.10 10.00 -1.02
C PRO A 607 -55.30 11.17 -0.06
N GLN A 608 -55.83 10.99 1.17
CA GLN A 608 -56.06 12.12 2.07
C GLN A 608 -54.78 12.78 2.58
N ILE A 609 -53.65 12.06 2.56
CA ILE A 609 -52.37 12.61 3.03
C ILE A 609 -51.54 13.25 1.90
N LEU A 610 -52.01 13.16 0.65
CA LEU A 610 -51.23 13.54 -0.53
C LEU A 610 -51.61 14.92 -1.05
N LEU A 611 -50.62 15.66 -1.54
CA LEU A 611 -50.80 16.94 -2.20
C LEU A 611 -51.71 16.78 -3.43
N GLY A 612 -52.86 17.44 -3.42
CA GLY A 612 -53.88 17.31 -4.47
C GLY A 612 -54.78 16.08 -4.38
N ARG A 613 -54.63 15.31 -3.30
CA ARG A 613 -55.51 14.23 -2.87
C ARG A 613 -55.72 13.17 -3.94
N ALA A 614 -56.98 12.81 -4.21
CA ALA A 614 -57.34 11.79 -5.20
C ALA A 614 -56.92 12.15 -6.64
N ASN A 615 -56.51 13.38 -6.94
CA ASN A 615 -55.99 13.74 -8.26
C ASN A 615 -54.54 13.30 -8.48
N ALA A 616 -53.77 13.10 -7.40
CA ALA A 616 -52.36 12.70 -7.44
C ALA A 616 -52.16 11.19 -7.68
N VAL A 617 -53.21 10.38 -7.53
CA VAL A 617 -53.15 8.92 -7.54
C VAL A 617 -54.26 8.29 -8.37
N LYS A 618 -54.08 7.02 -8.75
CA LYS A 618 -55.05 6.22 -9.50
C LYS A 618 -55.72 5.19 -8.59
N PRO A 619 -57.05 5.02 -8.61
CA PRO A 619 -57.70 3.87 -7.98
C PRO A 619 -57.33 2.58 -8.73
N LEU A 620 -56.70 1.62 -8.04
CA LEU A 620 -56.22 0.35 -8.59
C LEU A 620 -57.16 -0.82 -8.32
N GLY A 621 -57.96 -0.72 -7.25
CA GLY A 621 -58.86 -1.79 -6.84
C GLY A 621 -59.61 -1.44 -5.55
N LYS A 622 -60.18 -2.47 -4.92
CA LYS A 622 -60.84 -2.35 -3.61
C LYS A 622 -60.09 -3.19 -2.57
N LYS A 623 -59.92 -2.63 -1.37
CA LYS A 623 -59.47 -3.37 -0.18
C LYS A 623 -60.58 -4.31 0.31
N THR A 624 -60.24 -5.24 1.18
CA THR A 624 -61.19 -6.22 1.76
C THR A 624 -62.33 -5.56 2.54
N ASP A 625 -62.10 -4.36 3.09
CA ASP A 625 -63.10 -3.54 3.78
C ASP A 625 -64.01 -2.73 2.83
N GLY A 626 -63.83 -2.86 1.51
CA GLY A 626 -64.61 -2.17 0.48
C GLY A 626 -64.10 -0.78 0.11
N SER A 627 -63.09 -0.25 0.80
CA SER A 627 -62.45 1.03 0.46
C SER A 627 -61.62 0.91 -0.83
N LEU A 628 -61.37 2.04 -1.51
CA LEU A 628 -60.53 2.06 -2.72
C LEU A 628 -59.05 1.99 -2.34
N LEU A 629 -58.30 1.21 -3.09
CA LEU A 629 -56.84 1.15 -3.03
C LEU A 629 -56.27 2.05 -4.12
N PHE A 630 -55.29 2.90 -3.77
CA PHE A 630 -54.68 3.83 -4.70
C PHE A 630 -53.19 3.53 -4.91
N GLY A 631 -52.66 3.94 -6.06
CA GLY A 631 -51.24 3.93 -6.34
C GLY A 631 -50.80 5.09 -7.26
N MET A 632 -49.49 5.22 -7.44
CA MET A 632 -48.91 6.21 -8.34
C MET A 632 -49.41 5.97 -9.77
N ILE A 633 -49.63 7.07 -10.48
CA ILE A 633 -50.15 7.05 -11.84
C ILE A 633 -49.01 6.67 -12.79
N ALA A 634 -49.19 5.62 -13.56
CA ALA A 634 -48.19 5.12 -14.51
C ALA A 634 -48.26 5.89 -15.84
N GLY A 635 -47.10 6.08 -16.50
CA GLY A 635 -47.04 6.48 -17.90
C GLY A 635 -46.23 7.74 -18.22
N ASP A 636 -45.57 8.37 -17.25
CA ASP A 636 -44.60 9.46 -17.46
C ASP A 636 -43.21 8.86 -17.68
N VAL A 637 -42.88 8.55 -18.93
CA VAL A 637 -41.64 7.83 -19.29
C VAL A 637 -40.50 8.75 -19.69
N ASN A 638 -40.81 10.02 -19.99
CA ASN A 638 -39.83 11.06 -20.28
C ASN A 638 -39.44 11.86 -19.01
N ASN A 639 -40.21 11.73 -17.92
CA ASN A 639 -40.03 12.38 -16.63
C ASN A 639 -40.19 13.91 -16.67
N ASP A 640 -41.06 14.43 -17.55
CA ASP A 640 -41.40 15.86 -17.59
C ASP A 640 -42.55 16.23 -16.63
N GLY A 641 -43.12 15.24 -15.94
CA GLY A 641 -44.18 15.43 -14.96
C GLY A 641 -45.58 15.53 -15.56
N ILE A 642 -45.75 15.29 -16.87
CA ILE A 642 -47.04 15.33 -17.57
C ILE A 642 -47.15 14.08 -18.46
N ILE A 643 -48.23 13.33 -18.33
CA ILE A 643 -48.49 12.19 -19.23
C ILE A 643 -49.18 12.71 -20.49
N ASP A 644 -48.48 12.73 -21.61
CA ASP A 644 -49.00 13.24 -22.88
C ASP A 644 -48.73 12.32 -24.10
N ASN A 645 -48.82 12.89 -25.30
CA ASN A 645 -48.59 12.13 -26.53
C ASN A 645 -47.11 11.75 -26.71
N ASN A 646 -46.17 12.51 -26.14
CA ASN A 646 -44.75 12.19 -26.21
C ASN A 646 -44.45 10.90 -25.47
N ASP A 647 -45.02 10.68 -24.29
CA ASP A 647 -44.85 9.41 -23.55
C ASP A 647 -45.36 8.21 -24.34
N PHE A 648 -46.52 8.38 -24.99
CA PHE A 648 -47.10 7.35 -25.85
C PHE A 648 -46.18 7.02 -27.03
N VAL A 649 -45.68 8.04 -27.73
CA VAL A 649 -44.77 7.86 -28.88
C VAL A 649 -43.45 7.23 -28.45
N LEU A 650 -42.85 7.68 -27.34
CA LEU A 650 -41.61 7.11 -26.81
C LEU A 650 -41.78 5.63 -26.43
N THR A 651 -42.93 5.26 -25.84
CA THR A 651 -43.25 3.87 -25.52
C THR A 651 -43.53 3.04 -26.78
N TRP A 652 -44.10 3.66 -27.82
CA TRP A 652 -44.35 3.00 -29.11
C TRP A 652 -43.07 2.69 -29.87
N ASP A 653 -42.13 3.63 -29.89
CA ASP A 653 -40.86 3.52 -30.59
C ASP A 653 -39.95 2.45 -29.96
N ASP A 654 -40.02 2.29 -28.64
CA ASP A 654 -39.29 1.27 -27.88
C ASP A 654 -40.08 -0.04 -27.72
N ARG A 655 -41.16 -0.27 -28.48
CA ARG A 655 -41.89 -1.55 -28.44
C ARG A 655 -41.01 -2.71 -28.91
N ASP A 656 -41.23 -3.88 -28.32
CA ASP A 656 -40.56 -5.14 -28.62
C ASP A 656 -39.12 -5.23 -28.10
N TYR A 657 -38.69 -4.25 -27.28
CA TYR A 657 -37.43 -4.32 -26.53
C TYR A 657 -37.61 -4.99 -25.17
N GLU A 658 -36.58 -5.75 -24.76
CA GLU A 658 -36.52 -6.42 -23.46
C GLU A 658 -35.41 -5.80 -22.58
N GLY A 659 -35.65 -5.74 -21.27
CA GLY A 659 -34.65 -5.30 -20.30
C GLY A 659 -35.21 -4.40 -19.20
N TYR A 660 -34.31 -3.78 -18.44
CA TYR A 660 -34.65 -2.76 -17.45
C TYR A 660 -34.79 -1.41 -18.14
N LEU A 661 -35.98 -1.14 -18.69
CA LEU A 661 -36.24 0.01 -19.56
C LEU A 661 -37.24 0.97 -18.91
N THR A 662 -37.05 2.27 -19.12
CA THR A 662 -37.99 3.29 -18.61
C THR A 662 -39.39 3.13 -19.24
N LYS A 663 -39.46 2.66 -20.48
CA LYS A 663 -40.71 2.47 -21.25
C LYS A 663 -41.46 1.18 -20.90
N ASP A 664 -40.86 0.29 -20.10
CA ASP A 664 -41.54 -0.89 -19.56
C ASP A 664 -42.40 -0.44 -18.35
N ILE A 665 -43.52 0.22 -18.66
CA ILE A 665 -44.41 0.88 -17.68
C ILE A 665 -45.03 -0.14 -16.73
N ASN A 666 -45.30 -1.37 -17.19
CA ASN A 666 -45.86 -2.45 -16.38
C ASN A 666 -44.82 -3.34 -15.69
N LEU A 667 -43.53 -3.03 -15.86
CA LEU A 667 -42.38 -3.71 -15.24
C LEU A 667 -42.38 -5.22 -15.53
N SER A 668 -42.75 -5.63 -16.75
CA SER A 668 -42.73 -7.04 -17.16
C SER A 668 -41.37 -7.51 -17.69
N GLY A 669 -40.46 -6.58 -17.95
CA GLY A 669 -39.19 -6.78 -18.64
C GLY A 669 -39.29 -6.73 -20.17
N ILE A 670 -40.46 -6.42 -20.73
CA ILE A 670 -40.70 -6.35 -22.18
C ILE A 670 -41.66 -5.21 -22.49
N VAL A 671 -41.21 -4.21 -23.25
CA VAL A 671 -42.07 -3.11 -23.71
C VAL A 671 -43.00 -3.63 -24.78
N ASN A 672 -44.31 -3.63 -24.52
CA ASN A 672 -45.30 -4.12 -25.48
C ASN A 672 -46.57 -3.25 -25.50
N THR A 673 -47.58 -3.69 -26.23
CA THR A 673 -48.82 -2.92 -26.37
C THR A 673 -49.60 -2.73 -25.06
N ARG A 674 -49.31 -3.51 -24.01
CA ARG A 674 -49.86 -3.29 -22.67
C ARG A 674 -49.31 -2.03 -22.02
N ASP A 675 -48.04 -1.69 -22.26
CA ASP A 675 -47.40 -0.49 -21.72
C ASP A 675 -48.04 0.78 -22.28
N LEU A 676 -48.32 0.77 -23.59
CA LEU A 676 -49.02 1.87 -24.28
C LEU A 676 -50.36 2.25 -23.65
N ASN A 677 -51.07 1.27 -23.09
CA ASN A 677 -52.37 1.50 -22.48
C ASN A 677 -52.26 2.41 -21.25
N PHE A 678 -51.15 2.41 -20.51
CA PHE A 678 -50.99 3.26 -19.33
C PHE A 678 -50.85 4.73 -19.72
N SER A 679 -49.91 5.07 -20.62
CA SER A 679 -49.76 6.44 -21.12
C SER A 679 -51.04 6.92 -21.82
N TRP A 680 -51.75 6.05 -22.54
CA TRP A 680 -53.02 6.41 -23.15
C TRP A 680 -54.14 6.67 -22.13
N ASN A 681 -54.34 5.77 -21.16
CA ASN A 681 -55.42 5.85 -20.17
C ASN A 681 -55.23 6.97 -19.14
N ASN A 682 -53.98 7.37 -18.91
CA ASN A 682 -53.62 8.42 -17.96
C ASN A 682 -53.26 9.75 -18.64
N ARG A 683 -53.43 9.86 -19.97
CA ARG A 683 -53.13 11.08 -20.72
C ARG A 683 -53.84 12.31 -20.15
N GLY A 684 -53.11 13.41 -20.05
CA GLY A 684 -53.57 14.68 -19.49
C GLY A 684 -53.47 14.76 -17.96
N ARG A 685 -52.95 13.74 -17.29
CA ARG A 685 -52.55 13.80 -15.88
C ARG A 685 -51.17 14.45 -15.76
N SER A 686 -50.96 15.21 -14.70
CA SER A 686 -49.66 15.79 -14.36
C SER A 686 -49.37 15.57 -12.87
N THR A 687 -48.09 15.53 -12.52
CA THR A 687 -47.69 15.58 -11.10
C THR A 687 -48.14 16.90 -10.49
N LEU A 688 -48.43 16.87 -9.19
CA LEU A 688 -48.76 18.05 -8.39
C LEU A 688 -47.59 18.46 -7.49
N VAL A 689 -46.47 17.74 -7.59
CA VAL A 689 -45.21 18.07 -6.93
C VAL A 689 -44.58 19.24 -7.69
N PRO A 690 -44.34 20.39 -7.03
CA PRO A 690 -43.73 21.56 -7.66
C PRO A 690 -42.21 21.42 -7.83
#